data_AF-A0A2M9ZY94-F1
#
_entry.id   AF-A0A2M9ZY94-F1
#
_cell.length_a   1.000
_cell.length_b   1.000
_cell.length_c   1.000
_cell.angle_alpha   90.00
_cell.angle_beta   90.00
_cell.angle_gamma   90.00
#
_symmetry.space_group_name_H-M   'P 1'
#
loop_
_entity.id
_entity.type
_entity.pdbx_description
1 polymer ?
#
loop_
_entity_poly.entity_id
_entity_poly.type
_entity_poly.pdbx_seq_one_letter_code
_entity_poly.pdbx_strand_id
1 'polypeptide(L)'
;MHQFYFNFYFFGSLLACLFSIYVTFFFLSIKDRSKAAFHLGLSTLAMTIFHLAYIIAFISFDQWTIVHRWLAIPSPMMGFVQCFIFFFYFPNPRNVKFGLTVYSILYAGLAIVTATFIVVTLQSDHRFNIGSNYWDFESHKFYKIFSIIILIYNFSFLASATWRAVVEKGKERRWIIYIAIAYSTITIIPGILNVMSRDGSVSRKVFQHTTDIALVAGLFLVLIIYANATKERTTILSKIVAVTMATFLLAFQLVGYAILNGYETSFDTLKIQASELAAFQGKKPEGFAYLISFDPESKEFILEKGEKDSRFDSEDRLEIKFFNVTRKLTNLGTLNAKERWERSKVILSDSPKEFYAYSEGIKNFYESKGEEKISDEELVDFFRFLNRKLNIIKNKFSNLPSKTDQAAVAKLLNSEEIGLRSVLEQVRKKVEKDISSGKSELEVRSSLILPLTSLREVGERMYRGAKFNKANEKTPEFYLAYLVIHPQNGKIYEVGFTYKSFREYLHSPSLILVICLLVMVVTISFGFRLFFHNAIVKPMEDVVVGLTEVNSGNLEYRLVPRVEDEIGFIARSFNRMARSIQAARKRLEQYANELEEKVKDRTKELEQTLNEVQELKQQQDADYFLTSLLIKPLGSNKANQENVKVEFLLKQKKKFTFRKHEDEIGGDLNISNHIDLQGRSYTVFLNGDAMGKSMQGAGGALVLGSVFESIIERTRVVDIIKKQSPERWLKNAFIELHKVFESFDGSMLVSSVMGLVDDELGILYYINAEHPWTVLYRDGIASFIENEFMFRKLGTTGVEGTIFIKTFQLEPGDCIFVGSDGRDDIIVGMDSDGDRIINDDEKLFLNSVEKGRGDLQEIYNVILNNGKLSDDLSLIRLSFTGNGKQQIPQDEKRQRIKELLRNAKETFLNKDTQEALSYLEEAESLDSRVPEVKKNFIKLFLKLKDYQKAARYAEDYFKMNPIDSEILYVASFAARKAGQIRKALDFSERLRLREPSHIKNLANLAEIYIAVKNFDRADSILKDAIRLDPKNEAVLKVEGLLKKYLNRLSNGNG
;
A
#
# COMPACT_ATOMS: atom_id res chain seq x y z
N MET A 1 28.46 -19.43 -31.90
CA MET A 1 28.34 -20.57 -30.96
C MET A 1 27.66 -20.11 -29.68
N HIS A 2 26.35 -19.83 -29.72
CA HIS A 2 25.56 -19.67 -28.49
C HIS A 2 24.50 -20.77 -28.49
N GLN A 3 24.58 -21.67 -27.52
CA GLN A 3 23.58 -22.71 -27.28
C GLN A 3 22.43 -22.20 -26.39
N PHE A 4 22.59 -21.00 -25.80
CA PHE A 4 21.63 -20.43 -24.85
C PHE A 4 21.12 -19.08 -25.34
N TYR A 5 19.81 -18.89 -25.29
CA TYR A 5 19.10 -17.69 -25.73
C TYR A 5 18.06 -17.29 -24.69
N PHE A 6 18.43 -16.39 -23.81
CA PHE A 6 17.53 -15.89 -22.76
C PHE A 6 16.44 -14.99 -23.35
N ASN A 7 15.26 -15.05 -22.75
CA ASN A 7 14.08 -14.27 -23.12
C ASN A 7 13.26 -13.97 -21.85
N PHE A 8 12.10 -13.32 -22.04
CA PHE A 8 11.16 -13.04 -20.95
C PHE A 8 10.76 -14.28 -20.13
N TYR A 9 10.47 -15.40 -20.80
CA TYR A 9 10.02 -16.62 -20.14
C TYR A 9 11.12 -17.24 -19.26
N PHE A 10 12.37 -17.23 -19.75
CA PHE A 10 13.54 -17.66 -18.99
C PHE A 10 13.75 -16.78 -17.76
N PHE A 11 13.72 -15.45 -17.94
CA PHE A 11 13.91 -14.48 -16.88
C PHE A 11 12.88 -14.65 -15.75
N GLY A 12 11.59 -14.71 -16.08
CA GLY A 12 10.51 -14.88 -15.10
C GLY A 12 10.60 -16.22 -14.35
N SER A 13 10.90 -17.30 -15.08
CA SER A 13 11.07 -18.63 -14.47
C SER A 13 12.29 -18.70 -13.54
N LEU A 14 13.40 -18.03 -13.91
CA LEU A 14 14.59 -17.94 -13.06
C LEU A 14 14.30 -17.16 -11.78
N LEU A 15 13.61 -16.03 -11.89
CA LEU A 15 13.21 -15.20 -10.75
C LEU A 15 12.35 -16.00 -9.77
N ALA A 16 11.32 -16.67 -10.28
CA ALA A 16 10.43 -17.52 -9.50
C ALA A 16 11.20 -18.66 -8.80
N CYS A 17 12.12 -19.32 -9.51
CA CYS A 17 12.97 -20.38 -8.99
C CYS A 17 13.90 -19.90 -7.87
N LEU A 18 14.56 -18.74 -8.04
CA LEU A 18 15.45 -18.17 -7.02
C LEU A 18 14.70 -17.84 -5.73
N PHE A 19 13.47 -17.30 -5.84
CA PHE A 19 12.65 -17.04 -4.67
C PHE A 19 12.20 -18.33 -3.99
N SER A 20 11.76 -19.34 -4.75
CA SER A 20 11.34 -20.62 -4.17
C SER A 20 12.51 -21.37 -3.53
N ILE A 21 13.74 -21.25 -4.06
CA ILE A 21 14.97 -21.75 -3.41
C ILE A 21 15.17 -21.08 -2.06
N TYR A 22 15.07 -19.75 -2.00
CA TYR A 22 15.20 -19.00 -0.76
C TYR A 22 14.17 -19.44 0.29
N VAL A 23 12.90 -19.55 -0.09
CA VAL A 23 11.82 -19.98 0.82
C VAL A 23 12.00 -21.44 1.26
N THR A 24 12.46 -22.31 0.36
CA THR A 24 12.81 -23.70 0.69
C THR A 24 13.93 -23.76 1.73
N PHE A 25 14.99 -22.99 1.51
CA PHE A 25 16.09 -22.89 2.45
C PHE A 25 15.62 -22.34 3.80
N PHE A 26 14.75 -21.31 3.79
CA PHE A 26 14.16 -20.76 5.01
C PHE A 26 13.48 -21.84 5.86
N PHE A 27 12.55 -22.62 5.30
CA PHE A 27 11.84 -23.64 6.08
C PHE A 27 12.71 -24.81 6.51
N LEU A 28 13.64 -25.26 5.64
CA LEU A 28 14.49 -26.42 5.95
C LEU A 28 15.62 -26.09 6.93
N SER A 29 16.00 -24.80 7.06
CA SER A 29 17.05 -24.31 7.97
C SER A 29 16.55 -23.90 9.36
N ILE A 30 15.24 -23.99 9.64
CA ILE A 30 14.70 -23.71 10.99
C ILE A 30 15.31 -24.69 12.00
N LYS A 31 15.87 -24.14 13.09
CA LYS A 31 16.42 -24.93 14.21
C LYS A 31 15.26 -25.59 14.97
N ASP A 32 15.39 -26.89 15.27
CA ASP A 32 14.33 -27.70 15.90
C ASP A 32 13.00 -27.69 15.11
N ARG A 33 13.10 -27.71 13.76
CA ARG A 33 11.95 -27.65 12.84
C ARG A 33 10.86 -28.67 13.17
N SER A 34 9.61 -28.22 13.16
CA SER A 34 8.45 -29.10 13.20
C SER A 34 8.30 -29.89 11.91
N LYS A 35 7.53 -30.98 11.99
CA LYS A 35 7.10 -31.72 10.78
C LYS A 35 6.28 -30.85 9.82
N ALA A 36 5.55 -29.86 10.34
CA ALA A 36 4.83 -28.90 9.52
C ALA A 36 5.81 -28.04 8.67
N ALA A 37 6.82 -27.44 9.29
CA ALA A 37 7.86 -26.69 8.58
C ALA A 37 8.58 -27.57 7.53
N PHE A 38 8.88 -28.83 7.87
CA PHE A 38 9.51 -29.77 6.95
C PHE A 38 8.67 -30.03 5.69
N HIS A 39 7.38 -30.36 5.85
CA HIS A 39 6.48 -30.59 4.73
C HIS A 39 6.27 -29.32 3.90
N LEU A 40 6.22 -28.15 4.54
CA LEU A 40 6.15 -26.87 3.86
C LEU A 40 7.40 -26.62 3.00
N GLY A 41 8.60 -26.88 3.55
CA GLY A 41 9.86 -26.81 2.81
C GLY A 41 9.95 -27.81 1.64
N LEU A 42 9.42 -29.02 1.78
CA LEU A 42 9.34 -29.98 0.67
C LEU A 42 8.33 -29.53 -0.40
N SER A 43 7.24 -28.88 -0.01
CA SER A 43 6.28 -28.32 -0.96
C SER A 43 6.90 -27.19 -1.79
N THR A 44 7.63 -26.28 -1.14
CA THR A 44 8.35 -25.21 -1.85
C THR A 44 9.53 -25.72 -2.68
N LEU A 45 10.15 -26.82 -2.27
CA LEU A 45 11.15 -27.51 -3.08
C LEU A 45 10.53 -28.07 -4.37
N ALA A 46 9.32 -28.64 -4.29
CA ALA A 46 8.61 -29.09 -5.48
C ALA A 46 8.29 -27.92 -6.44
N MET A 47 7.94 -26.75 -5.90
CA MET A 47 7.78 -25.53 -6.71
C MET A 47 9.09 -25.08 -7.35
N THR A 48 10.21 -25.20 -6.63
CA THR A 48 11.55 -24.95 -7.20
C THR A 48 11.82 -25.85 -8.40
N ILE A 49 11.54 -27.15 -8.30
CA ILE A 49 11.74 -28.10 -9.41
C ILE A 49 10.82 -27.74 -10.59
N PHE A 50 9.58 -27.33 -10.33
CA PHE A 50 8.64 -26.89 -11.35
C PHE A 50 9.18 -25.68 -12.14
N HIS A 51 9.67 -24.64 -11.46
CA HIS A 51 10.22 -23.46 -12.14
C HIS A 51 11.57 -23.74 -12.80
N LEU A 52 12.41 -24.58 -12.20
CA LEU A 52 13.65 -25.07 -12.82
C LEU A 52 13.38 -25.80 -14.14
N ALA A 53 12.30 -26.58 -14.22
CA ALA A 53 11.88 -27.20 -15.46
C ALA A 53 11.60 -26.12 -16.54
N TYR A 54 10.86 -25.07 -16.22
CA TYR A 54 10.60 -24.00 -17.19
C TYR A 54 11.87 -23.22 -17.58
N ILE A 55 12.84 -23.06 -16.68
CA ILE A 55 14.17 -22.52 -17.06
C ILE A 55 14.79 -23.38 -18.17
N ILE A 56 14.79 -24.71 -18.01
CA ILE A 56 15.29 -25.65 -19.04
C ILE A 56 14.49 -25.51 -20.35
N ALA A 57 13.18 -25.34 -20.25
CA ALA A 57 12.31 -25.18 -21.42
C ALA A 57 12.67 -23.95 -22.26
N PHE A 58 13.07 -22.85 -21.62
CA PHE A 58 13.24 -21.55 -22.27
C PHE A 58 14.71 -21.19 -22.57
N ILE A 59 15.67 -21.96 -22.05
CA ILE A 59 17.11 -21.68 -22.22
C ILE A 59 17.56 -21.80 -23.68
N SER A 60 16.95 -22.67 -24.46
CA SER A 60 17.21 -22.88 -25.89
C SER A 60 15.90 -23.11 -26.63
N PHE A 61 15.94 -23.08 -27.97
CA PHE A 61 14.85 -23.57 -28.82
C PHE A 61 15.17 -24.93 -29.45
N ASP A 62 16.26 -25.58 -29.02
CA ASP A 62 16.61 -26.94 -29.43
C ASP A 62 15.67 -27.98 -28.81
N GLN A 63 15.46 -29.08 -29.54
CA GLN A 63 14.50 -30.12 -29.19
C GLN A 63 14.78 -30.81 -27.84
N TRP A 64 16.04 -30.88 -27.39
CA TRP A 64 16.41 -31.52 -26.12
C TRP A 64 15.72 -30.86 -24.91
N THR A 65 15.34 -29.59 -25.01
CA THR A 65 14.64 -28.86 -23.93
C THR A 65 13.26 -29.43 -23.59
N ILE A 66 12.70 -30.31 -24.43
CA ILE A 66 11.43 -31.02 -24.17
C ILE A 66 11.44 -31.84 -22.87
N VAL A 67 12.63 -32.27 -22.42
CA VAL A 67 12.83 -33.03 -21.16
C VAL A 67 12.31 -32.29 -19.93
N HIS A 68 12.17 -30.95 -20.00
CA HIS A 68 11.57 -30.20 -18.92
C HIS A 68 10.17 -30.70 -18.54
N ARG A 69 9.41 -31.27 -19.49
CA ARG A 69 8.06 -31.79 -19.22
C ARG A 69 8.09 -32.94 -18.20
N TRP A 70 9.14 -33.77 -18.21
CA TRP A 70 9.30 -34.84 -17.23
C TRP A 70 9.50 -34.33 -15.80
N LEU A 71 9.95 -33.08 -15.63
CA LEU A 71 10.04 -32.42 -14.33
C LEU A 71 8.79 -31.58 -14.02
N ALA A 72 8.29 -30.82 -14.98
CA ALA A 72 7.18 -29.88 -14.79
C ALA A 72 5.84 -30.55 -14.48
N ILE A 73 5.60 -31.77 -14.98
CA ILE A 73 4.34 -32.50 -14.78
C ILE A 73 4.20 -33.10 -13.36
N PRO A 74 5.18 -33.85 -12.83
CA PRO A 74 5.07 -34.42 -11.48
C PRO A 74 5.24 -33.40 -10.34
N SER A 75 5.97 -32.31 -10.56
CA SER A 75 6.36 -31.38 -9.49
C SER A 75 5.16 -30.71 -8.77
N PRO A 76 4.13 -30.18 -9.46
CA PRO A 76 2.98 -29.59 -8.77
C PRO A 76 2.19 -30.61 -7.94
N MET A 77 2.06 -31.85 -8.43
CA MET A 77 1.42 -32.94 -7.68
C MET A 77 2.18 -33.24 -6.38
N MET A 78 3.52 -33.32 -6.45
CA MET A 78 4.37 -33.46 -5.27
C MET A 78 4.14 -32.30 -4.28
N GLY A 79 4.08 -31.07 -4.77
CA GLY A 79 3.76 -29.89 -3.95
C GLY A 79 2.41 -30.00 -3.24
N PHE A 80 1.36 -30.44 -3.93
CA PHE A 80 0.04 -30.68 -3.36
C PHE A 80 0.02 -31.76 -2.30
N VAL A 81 0.73 -32.87 -2.52
CA VAL A 81 0.81 -33.97 -1.53
C VAL A 81 1.47 -33.47 -0.24
N GLN A 82 2.51 -32.64 -0.35
CA GLN A 82 3.19 -32.03 0.79
C GLN A 82 2.31 -30.99 1.51
N CYS A 83 1.56 -30.17 0.78
CA CYS A 83 0.56 -29.27 1.36
C CYS A 83 -0.59 -30.01 2.06
N PHE A 84 -1.03 -31.14 1.49
CA PHE A 84 -2.10 -31.95 2.06
C PHE A 84 -1.74 -32.41 3.48
N ILE A 85 -0.55 -33.02 3.65
CA ILE A 85 -0.09 -33.54 4.95
C ILE A 85 0.31 -32.43 5.92
N PHE A 86 0.73 -31.26 5.41
CA PHE A 86 1.02 -30.08 6.23
C PHE A 86 -0.14 -29.72 7.17
N PHE A 87 -1.38 -29.71 6.67
CA PHE A 87 -2.56 -29.37 7.50
C PHE A 87 -2.89 -30.41 8.57
N PHE A 88 -2.36 -31.64 8.50
CA PHE A 88 -2.48 -32.62 9.59
C PHE A 88 -1.47 -32.40 10.72
N TYR A 89 -0.37 -31.69 10.44
CA TYR A 89 0.66 -31.35 11.42
C TYR A 89 0.52 -29.93 11.98
N PHE A 90 0.03 -28.98 11.19
CA PHE A 90 -0.12 -27.59 11.58
C PHE A 90 -1.55 -27.28 12.07
N PRO A 91 -1.72 -26.45 13.12
CA PRO A 91 -0.70 -25.91 14.02
C PRO A 91 -0.15 -26.95 15.00
N ASN A 92 -0.96 -27.94 15.39
CA ASN A 92 -0.56 -29.10 16.19
C ASN A 92 -0.94 -30.41 15.47
N PRO A 93 -0.26 -31.54 15.72
CA PRO A 93 -0.58 -32.80 15.06
C PRO A 93 -1.98 -33.33 15.42
N ARG A 94 -2.82 -33.63 14.42
CA ARG A 94 -4.16 -34.20 14.60
C ARG A 94 -4.53 -35.17 13.50
N ASN A 95 -5.14 -36.32 13.86
CA ASN A 95 -5.51 -37.39 12.92
C ASN A 95 -4.40 -37.80 11.94
N VAL A 96 -3.15 -37.73 12.38
CA VAL A 96 -1.97 -37.92 11.51
C VAL A 96 -1.92 -39.31 10.88
N LYS A 97 -2.38 -40.36 11.57
CA LYS A 97 -2.41 -41.72 11.00
C LYS A 97 -3.24 -41.80 9.72
N PHE A 98 -4.46 -41.25 9.76
CA PHE A 98 -5.33 -41.15 8.58
C PHE A 98 -4.69 -40.29 7.48
N GLY A 99 -4.14 -39.12 7.86
CA GLY A 99 -3.41 -38.25 6.95
C GLY A 99 -2.25 -38.97 6.25
N LEU A 100 -1.48 -39.78 6.97
CA LEU A 100 -0.36 -40.56 6.43
C LEU A 100 -0.83 -41.67 5.47
N THR A 101 -1.96 -42.32 5.74
CA THR A 101 -2.54 -43.31 4.80
C THR A 101 -2.90 -42.65 3.47
N VAL A 102 -3.63 -41.53 3.50
CA VAL A 102 -4.01 -40.79 2.28
C VAL A 102 -2.77 -40.21 1.58
N TYR A 103 -1.81 -39.68 2.34
CA TYR A 103 -0.53 -39.20 1.82
C TYR A 103 0.23 -40.29 1.04
N SER A 104 0.30 -41.52 1.56
CA SER A 104 0.92 -42.65 0.87
C SER A 104 0.19 -43.03 -0.42
N ILE A 105 -1.15 -43.00 -0.42
CA ILE A 105 -1.97 -43.24 -1.61
C ILE A 105 -1.71 -42.16 -2.68
N LEU A 106 -1.68 -40.88 -2.28
CA LEU A 106 -1.36 -39.77 -3.19
C LEU A 106 0.07 -39.89 -3.75
N TYR A 107 1.04 -40.33 -2.96
CA TYR A 107 2.40 -40.57 -3.45
C TYR A 107 2.49 -41.75 -4.43
N ALA A 108 1.76 -42.84 -4.17
CA ALA A 108 1.67 -43.97 -5.10
C ALA A 108 1.01 -43.54 -6.42
N GLY A 109 -0.07 -42.74 -6.36
CA GLY A 109 -0.71 -42.16 -7.53
C GLY A 109 0.23 -41.26 -8.34
N LEU A 110 1.03 -40.42 -7.66
CA LEU A 110 2.06 -39.60 -8.30
C LEU A 110 3.08 -40.45 -9.05
N ALA A 111 3.57 -41.54 -8.45
CA ALA A 111 4.51 -42.45 -9.09
C ALA A 111 3.90 -43.11 -10.35
N ILE A 112 2.66 -43.60 -10.27
CA ILE A 112 1.93 -44.21 -11.40
C ILE A 112 1.74 -43.22 -12.54
N VAL A 113 1.30 -41.99 -12.24
CA VAL A 113 1.06 -40.94 -13.25
C VAL A 113 2.38 -40.54 -13.92
N THR A 114 3.45 -40.42 -13.15
CA THR A 114 4.80 -40.10 -13.66
C THR A 114 5.32 -41.20 -14.59
N ALA A 115 5.24 -42.47 -14.16
CA ALA A 115 5.66 -43.61 -14.98
C ALA A 115 4.84 -43.70 -16.28
N THR A 116 3.52 -43.54 -16.18
CA THR A 116 2.61 -43.54 -17.33
C THR A 116 2.94 -42.39 -18.29
N PHE A 117 3.21 -41.20 -17.77
CA PHE A 117 3.60 -40.05 -18.58
C PHE A 117 4.88 -40.33 -19.36
N ILE A 118 5.93 -40.81 -18.69
CA ILE A 118 7.21 -41.13 -19.33
C ILE A 118 7.00 -42.13 -20.48
N VAL A 119 6.31 -43.24 -20.21
CA VAL A 119 6.03 -44.28 -21.23
C VAL A 119 5.28 -43.71 -22.43
N VAL A 120 4.23 -42.92 -22.20
CA VAL A 120 3.45 -42.30 -23.28
C VAL A 120 4.30 -41.30 -24.08
N THR A 121 5.12 -40.50 -23.41
CA THR A 121 5.93 -39.46 -24.06
C THR A 121 7.08 -40.01 -24.90
N LEU A 122 7.63 -41.19 -24.57
CA LEU A 122 8.68 -41.84 -25.38
C LEU A 122 8.21 -42.20 -26.80
N GLN A 123 6.89 -42.30 -27.02
CA GLN A 123 6.27 -42.64 -28.30
C GLN A 123 5.48 -41.47 -28.91
N SER A 124 5.51 -40.28 -28.28
CA SER A 124 4.72 -39.13 -28.73
C SER A 124 5.50 -38.24 -29.69
N ASP A 125 4.80 -37.62 -30.63
CA ASP A 125 5.39 -36.61 -31.53
C ASP A 125 5.75 -35.33 -30.77
N HIS A 126 6.71 -34.58 -31.33
CA HIS A 126 7.24 -33.38 -30.72
C HIS A 126 6.70 -32.13 -31.41
N ARG A 127 6.25 -31.16 -30.61
CA ARG A 127 5.71 -29.90 -31.11
C ARG A 127 6.45 -28.72 -30.51
N PHE A 128 6.99 -27.85 -31.36
CA PHE A 128 7.53 -26.57 -30.91
C PHE A 128 6.43 -25.50 -30.94
N ASN A 129 6.20 -24.86 -29.80
CA ASN A 129 5.27 -23.74 -29.69
C ASN A 129 6.03 -22.43 -29.95
N ILE A 130 6.21 -22.06 -31.22
CA ILE A 130 7.10 -20.98 -31.66
C ILE A 130 6.84 -19.61 -31.01
N GLY A 131 5.57 -19.23 -30.78
CA GLY A 131 5.22 -17.98 -30.08
C GLY A 131 5.37 -18.04 -28.56
N SER A 132 5.55 -19.24 -28.00
CA SER A 132 5.73 -19.50 -26.57
C SER A 132 7.13 -20.02 -26.22
N ASN A 133 7.98 -20.26 -27.20
CA ASN A 133 9.39 -20.59 -27.07
C ASN A 133 9.70 -21.90 -26.32
N TYR A 134 8.86 -22.94 -26.41
CA TYR A 134 9.11 -24.23 -25.76
C TYR A 134 8.62 -25.44 -26.58
N TRP A 135 9.25 -26.59 -26.35
CA TRP A 135 8.86 -27.89 -26.92
C TRP A 135 7.86 -28.64 -26.04
N ASP A 136 6.89 -29.31 -26.66
CA ASP A 136 5.87 -30.10 -25.96
C ASP A 136 5.66 -31.47 -26.62
N PHE A 137 5.11 -32.41 -25.86
CA PHE A 137 4.70 -33.73 -26.37
C PHE A 137 3.26 -33.66 -26.87
N GLU A 138 2.98 -34.25 -28.04
CA GLU A 138 1.62 -34.34 -28.57
C GLU A 138 0.87 -35.54 -27.98
N SER A 139 0.37 -35.39 -26.74
CA SER A 139 -0.37 -36.45 -26.04
C SER A 139 -1.70 -35.95 -25.44
N HIS A 140 -2.67 -35.69 -26.31
CA HIS A 140 -3.97 -35.13 -25.91
C HIS A 140 -4.73 -36.00 -24.89
N LYS A 141 -4.72 -37.32 -25.07
CA LYS A 141 -5.40 -38.26 -24.15
C LYS A 141 -4.81 -38.19 -22.75
N PHE A 142 -3.48 -38.18 -22.64
CA PHE A 142 -2.80 -38.04 -21.35
C PHE A 142 -3.15 -36.71 -20.69
N TYR A 143 -3.01 -35.58 -21.40
CA TYR A 143 -3.24 -34.26 -20.79
C TYR A 143 -4.70 -34.06 -20.33
N LYS A 144 -5.68 -34.65 -21.00
CA LYS A 144 -7.09 -34.63 -20.55
C LYS A 144 -7.24 -35.37 -19.22
N ILE A 145 -6.71 -36.58 -19.11
CA ILE A 145 -6.77 -37.37 -17.87
C ILE A 145 -5.99 -36.67 -16.77
N PHE A 146 -4.77 -36.20 -17.06
CA PHE A 146 -3.92 -35.47 -16.13
C PHE A 146 -4.59 -34.22 -15.58
N SER A 147 -5.36 -33.48 -16.40
CA SER A 147 -6.09 -32.28 -15.94
C SER A 147 -7.15 -32.59 -14.87
N ILE A 148 -7.75 -33.79 -14.91
CA ILE A 148 -8.68 -34.25 -13.88
C ILE A 148 -7.90 -34.70 -12.64
N ILE A 149 -6.82 -35.46 -12.82
CA ILE A 149 -5.97 -35.93 -11.73
C ILE A 149 -5.39 -34.76 -10.94
N ILE A 150 -4.82 -33.76 -11.60
CA ILE A 150 -4.23 -32.60 -10.93
C ILE A 150 -5.28 -31.80 -10.14
N LEU A 151 -6.53 -31.76 -10.63
CA LEU A 151 -7.64 -31.13 -9.93
C LEU A 151 -8.04 -31.91 -8.67
N ILE A 152 -7.99 -33.25 -8.71
CA ILE A 152 -8.17 -34.10 -7.52
C ILE A 152 -7.09 -33.82 -6.47
N TYR A 153 -5.82 -33.65 -6.88
CA TYR A 153 -4.73 -33.32 -5.96
C TYR A 153 -4.84 -31.89 -5.40
N ASN A 154 -5.28 -30.94 -6.21
CA ASN A 154 -5.59 -29.59 -5.74
C ASN A 154 -6.74 -29.61 -4.72
N PHE A 155 -7.81 -30.35 -5.00
CA PHE A 155 -8.94 -30.51 -4.10
C PHE A 155 -8.56 -31.22 -2.80
N SER A 156 -7.64 -32.19 -2.83
CA SER A 156 -7.26 -32.92 -1.61
C SER A 156 -6.62 -32.02 -0.56
N PHE A 157 -5.70 -31.13 -0.93
CA PHE A 157 -5.13 -30.18 0.04
C PHE A 157 -6.16 -29.12 0.48
N LEU A 158 -7.04 -28.66 -0.43
CA LEU A 158 -8.09 -27.71 -0.05
C LEU A 158 -9.09 -28.33 0.92
N ALA A 159 -9.41 -29.62 0.73
CA ALA A 159 -10.24 -30.39 1.64
C ALA A 159 -9.55 -30.57 3.00
N SER A 160 -8.24 -30.88 3.04
CA SER A 160 -7.52 -30.98 4.32
C SER A 160 -7.40 -29.62 5.03
N ALA A 161 -7.18 -28.54 4.29
CA ALA A 161 -7.18 -27.17 4.82
C ALA A 161 -8.56 -26.78 5.38
N THR A 162 -9.64 -27.06 4.65
CA THR A 162 -11.01 -26.73 5.05
C THR A 162 -11.42 -27.54 6.27
N TRP A 163 -11.17 -28.84 6.26
CA TRP A 163 -11.37 -29.69 7.43
C TRP A 163 -10.62 -29.14 8.64
N ARG A 164 -9.35 -28.78 8.47
CA ARG A 164 -8.52 -28.25 9.55
C ARG A 164 -9.06 -26.91 10.08
N ALA A 165 -9.52 -26.03 9.20
CA ALA A 165 -10.13 -24.75 9.55
C ALA A 165 -11.49 -24.89 10.28
N VAL A 166 -12.25 -25.94 9.99
CA VAL A 166 -13.52 -26.24 10.69
C VAL A 166 -13.27 -26.79 12.09
N VAL A 167 -12.23 -27.62 12.22
CA VAL A 167 -11.89 -28.30 13.47
C VAL A 167 -11.22 -27.37 14.49
N GLU A 168 -10.34 -26.48 14.03
CA GLU A 168 -9.65 -25.52 14.91
C GLU A 168 -10.48 -24.26 15.22
N LYS A 169 -10.24 -23.63 16.37
CA LYS A 169 -10.96 -22.43 16.84
C LYS A 169 -9.99 -21.29 17.15
N GLY A 170 -10.51 -20.07 17.30
CA GLY A 170 -9.72 -18.90 17.72
C GLY A 170 -8.69 -18.42 16.69
N LYS A 171 -7.50 -18.02 17.17
CA LYS A 171 -6.43 -17.45 16.34
C LYS A 171 -5.83 -18.48 15.37
N GLU A 172 -5.71 -19.75 15.79
CA GLU A 172 -5.17 -20.85 14.99
C GLU A 172 -5.98 -21.10 13.71
N ARG A 173 -7.31 -21.05 13.81
CA ARG A 173 -8.21 -21.14 12.65
C ARG A 173 -7.92 -20.07 11.60
N ARG A 174 -7.69 -18.83 12.02
CA ARG A 174 -7.39 -17.71 11.10
C ARG A 174 -6.09 -17.96 10.34
N TRP A 175 -5.05 -18.44 11.03
CA TRP A 175 -3.78 -18.77 10.40
C TRP A 175 -3.90 -19.88 9.35
N ILE A 176 -4.67 -20.93 9.63
CA ILE A 176 -4.93 -22.00 8.66
C ILE A 176 -5.62 -21.45 7.40
N ILE A 177 -6.65 -20.62 7.58
CA ILE A 177 -7.39 -20.01 6.46
C ILE A 177 -6.46 -19.12 5.63
N TYR A 178 -5.63 -18.29 6.27
CA TYR A 178 -4.72 -17.40 5.56
C TYR A 178 -3.65 -18.17 4.77
N ILE A 179 -3.07 -19.25 5.34
CA ILE A 179 -2.13 -20.11 4.62
C ILE A 179 -2.83 -20.80 3.44
N ALA A 180 -4.07 -21.27 3.63
CA ALA A 180 -4.85 -21.87 2.54
C ALA A 180 -5.09 -20.89 1.39
N ILE A 181 -5.50 -19.64 1.70
CA ILE A 181 -5.69 -18.57 0.70
C ILE A 181 -4.36 -18.26 -0.03
N ALA A 182 -3.25 -18.17 0.71
CA ALA A 182 -1.94 -17.93 0.12
C ALA A 182 -1.52 -19.04 -0.85
N TYR A 183 -1.77 -20.31 -0.51
CA TYR A 183 -1.54 -21.43 -1.43
C TYR A 183 -2.52 -21.45 -2.61
N SER A 184 -3.79 -21.13 -2.39
CA SER A 184 -4.77 -21.00 -3.48
C SER A 184 -4.37 -19.93 -4.48
N THR A 185 -3.70 -18.86 -4.06
CA THR A 185 -3.13 -17.84 -4.95
C THR A 185 -2.07 -18.45 -5.89
N ILE A 186 -1.19 -19.32 -5.35
CA ILE A 186 -0.15 -20.00 -6.13
C ILE A 186 -0.76 -21.00 -7.13
N THR A 187 -1.91 -21.60 -6.82
CA THR A 187 -2.37 -22.80 -7.53
C THR A 187 -3.60 -22.56 -8.41
N ILE A 188 -4.61 -21.85 -7.91
CA ILE A 188 -5.89 -21.64 -8.61
C ILE A 188 -5.72 -20.61 -9.72
N ILE A 189 -5.09 -19.46 -9.43
CA ILE A 189 -4.93 -18.37 -10.40
C ILE A 189 -4.10 -18.87 -11.62
N PRO A 190 -2.90 -19.45 -11.44
CA PRO A 190 -2.17 -20.05 -12.56
C PRO A 190 -2.93 -21.22 -13.20
N GLY A 191 -3.65 -22.03 -12.44
CA GLY A 191 -4.46 -23.12 -12.97
C GLY A 191 -5.50 -22.65 -13.98
N ILE A 192 -6.29 -21.62 -13.63
CA ILE A 192 -7.31 -21.01 -14.51
C ILE A 192 -6.64 -20.41 -15.74
N LEU A 193 -5.58 -19.61 -15.55
CA LEU A 193 -4.88 -18.96 -16.66
C LEU A 193 -4.17 -19.95 -17.58
N ASN A 194 -3.73 -21.11 -17.07
CA ASN A 194 -3.15 -22.16 -17.90
C ASN A 194 -4.21 -22.78 -18.83
N VAL A 195 -5.44 -22.99 -18.33
CA VAL A 195 -6.57 -23.46 -19.15
C VAL A 195 -6.92 -22.43 -20.22
N MET A 196 -7.04 -21.15 -19.84
CA MET A 196 -7.30 -20.05 -20.78
C MET A 196 -6.13 -19.83 -21.76
N SER A 197 -4.91 -20.15 -21.35
CA SER A 197 -3.75 -20.09 -22.25
C SER A 197 -3.76 -21.23 -23.26
N ARG A 198 -4.18 -22.43 -22.85
CA ARG A 198 -4.27 -23.61 -23.73
C ARG A 198 -5.38 -23.51 -24.78
N ASP A 199 -6.48 -22.85 -24.46
CA ASP A 199 -7.56 -22.60 -25.42
C ASP A 199 -7.36 -21.33 -26.27
N GLY A 200 -6.31 -20.56 -25.97
CA GLY A 200 -5.92 -19.36 -26.71
C GLY A 200 -6.64 -18.07 -26.29
N SER A 201 -7.47 -18.12 -25.25
CA SER A 201 -8.16 -16.92 -24.72
C SER A 201 -7.19 -15.94 -24.05
N VAL A 202 -6.08 -16.45 -23.50
CA VAL A 202 -5.02 -15.67 -22.86
C VAL A 202 -3.66 -16.00 -23.50
N SER A 203 -2.81 -15.00 -23.72
CA SER A 203 -1.47 -15.25 -24.27
C SER A 203 -0.60 -16.02 -23.26
N ARG A 204 0.30 -16.87 -23.76
CA ARG A 204 1.23 -17.62 -22.89
C ARG A 204 2.10 -16.70 -22.04
N LYS A 205 2.47 -15.53 -22.58
CA LYS A 205 3.22 -14.49 -21.89
C LYS A 205 2.49 -13.98 -20.64
N VAL A 206 1.18 -13.69 -20.76
CA VAL A 206 0.34 -13.25 -19.63
C VAL A 206 0.19 -14.35 -18.59
N PHE A 207 -0.02 -15.60 -19.03
CA PHE A 207 -0.06 -16.75 -18.12
C PHE A 207 1.24 -16.89 -17.32
N GLN A 208 2.41 -16.87 -17.98
CA GLN A 208 3.70 -17.03 -17.30
C GLN A 208 3.95 -15.87 -16.33
N HIS A 209 3.76 -14.63 -16.79
CA HIS A 209 3.93 -13.44 -15.97
C HIS A 209 3.09 -13.49 -14.69
N THR A 210 1.80 -13.84 -14.82
CA THR A 210 0.90 -13.95 -13.69
C THR A 210 1.26 -15.10 -12.77
N THR A 211 1.75 -16.22 -13.33
CA THR A 211 2.22 -17.38 -12.55
C THR A 211 3.42 -17.02 -11.69
N ASP A 212 4.40 -16.30 -12.26
CA ASP A 212 5.59 -15.88 -11.52
C ASP A 212 5.23 -14.89 -10.39
N ILE A 213 4.34 -13.92 -10.66
CA ILE A 213 3.85 -12.97 -9.64
C ILE A 213 3.07 -13.69 -8.55
N ALA A 214 2.13 -14.56 -8.92
CA ALA A 214 1.29 -15.30 -7.97
C ALA A 214 2.13 -16.23 -7.09
N LEU A 215 3.19 -16.84 -7.64
CA LEU A 215 4.14 -17.63 -6.87
C LEU A 215 4.88 -16.76 -5.84
N VAL A 216 5.51 -15.66 -6.27
CA VAL A 216 6.31 -14.81 -5.37
C VAL A 216 5.42 -14.23 -4.28
N ALA A 217 4.26 -13.67 -4.63
CA ALA A 217 3.32 -13.11 -3.67
C ALA A 217 2.77 -14.20 -2.73
N GLY A 218 2.36 -15.35 -3.27
CA GLY A 218 1.79 -16.44 -2.47
C GLY A 218 2.81 -17.07 -1.52
N LEU A 219 4.03 -17.38 -1.98
CA LEU A 219 5.08 -17.95 -1.13
C LEU A 219 5.56 -16.95 -0.07
N PHE A 220 5.61 -15.67 -0.40
CA PHE A 220 5.88 -14.61 0.57
C PHE A 220 4.82 -14.58 1.68
N LEU A 221 3.53 -14.62 1.31
CA LEU A 221 2.44 -14.70 2.27
C LEU A 221 2.53 -15.95 3.13
N VAL A 222 2.77 -17.13 2.53
CA VAL A 222 2.98 -18.39 3.27
C VAL A 222 4.11 -18.24 4.28
N LEU A 223 5.25 -17.67 3.90
CA LEU A 223 6.40 -17.47 4.78
C LEU A 223 6.05 -16.55 5.95
N ILE A 224 5.48 -15.38 5.70
CA ILE A 224 5.17 -14.40 6.75
C ILE A 224 4.07 -14.89 7.68
N ILE A 225 3.00 -15.47 7.12
CA ILE A 225 1.89 -16.01 7.91
C ILE A 225 2.40 -17.15 8.79
N TYR A 226 3.17 -18.08 8.23
CA TYR A 226 3.73 -19.19 9.01
C TYR A 226 4.66 -18.69 10.10
N ALA A 227 5.60 -17.79 9.78
CA ALA A 227 6.58 -17.26 10.73
C ALA A 227 5.98 -16.40 11.85
N ASN A 228 4.73 -15.96 11.72
CA ASN A 228 3.97 -15.27 12.76
C ASN A 228 2.98 -16.18 13.50
N ALA A 229 2.56 -17.28 12.89
CA ALA A 229 1.64 -18.24 13.49
C ALA A 229 2.34 -19.33 14.31
N THR A 230 3.58 -19.66 13.97
CA THR A 230 4.37 -20.72 14.63
C THR A 230 5.02 -20.24 15.93
N LYS A 231 5.24 -21.16 16.86
CA LYS A 231 6.05 -20.94 18.08
C LYS A 231 7.55 -21.17 17.86
N GLU A 232 7.93 -21.58 16.65
CA GLU A 232 9.34 -21.82 16.29
C GLU A 232 10.14 -20.51 16.30
N ARG A 233 11.40 -20.60 16.74
CA ARG A 233 12.31 -19.45 16.78
C ARG A 233 12.77 -19.11 15.36
N THR A 234 12.05 -18.21 14.71
CA THR A 234 12.49 -17.56 13.47
C THR A 234 13.26 -16.29 13.81
N THR A 235 14.37 -16.02 13.12
CA THR A 235 15.14 -14.79 13.33
C THR A 235 14.43 -13.61 12.67
N ILE A 236 14.45 -12.44 13.32
CA ILE A 236 13.93 -11.18 12.75
C ILE A 236 14.59 -10.89 11.40
N LEU A 237 15.90 -11.15 11.31
CA LEU A 237 16.69 -10.95 10.11
C LEU A 237 16.17 -11.73 8.90
N SER A 238 15.79 -13.01 9.08
CA SER A 238 15.22 -13.80 8.00
C SER A 238 13.87 -13.25 7.51
N LYS A 239 13.06 -12.68 8.41
CA LYS A 239 11.79 -12.00 8.02
C LYS A 239 12.06 -10.76 7.18
N ILE A 240 13.01 -9.91 7.59
CA ILE A 240 13.39 -8.69 6.86
C ILE A 240 13.93 -9.02 5.46
N VAL A 241 14.81 -10.02 5.37
CA VAL A 241 15.36 -10.49 4.08
C VAL A 241 14.24 -11.04 3.19
N ALA A 242 13.29 -11.80 3.73
CA ALA A 242 12.17 -12.33 2.96
C ALA A 242 11.26 -11.22 2.39
N VAL A 243 10.89 -10.23 3.22
CA VAL A 243 10.09 -9.07 2.80
C VAL A 243 10.81 -8.28 1.72
N THR A 244 12.09 -8.00 1.93
CA THR A 244 12.92 -7.28 0.95
C THR A 244 12.99 -8.06 -0.36
N MET A 245 13.37 -9.35 -0.31
CA MET A 245 13.50 -10.19 -1.49
C MET A 245 12.20 -10.24 -2.29
N ALA A 246 11.07 -10.53 -1.64
CA ALA A 246 9.78 -10.58 -2.32
C ALA A 246 9.41 -9.24 -2.99
N THR A 247 9.63 -8.12 -2.30
CA THR A 247 9.33 -6.78 -2.81
C THR A 247 10.18 -6.44 -4.04
N PHE A 248 11.49 -6.64 -3.95
CA PHE A 248 12.40 -6.38 -5.07
C PHE A 248 12.15 -7.30 -6.25
N LEU A 249 11.90 -8.60 -6.02
CA LEU A 249 11.60 -9.54 -7.10
C LEU A 249 10.27 -9.24 -7.80
N LEU A 250 9.22 -8.85 -7.07
CA LEU A 250 7.95 -8.42 -7.69
C LEU A 250 8.13 -7.16 -8.53
N ALA A 251 8.84 -6.15 -8.01
CA ALA A 251 9.17 -4.95 -8.77
C ALA A 251 10.00 -5.28 -10.03
N PHE A 252 10.99 -6.16 -9.88
CA PHE A 252 11.88 -6.55 -10.97
C PHE A 252 11.15 -7.37 -12.04
N GLN A 253 10.17 -8.19 -11.66
CA GLN A 253 9.30 -8.92 -12.59
C GLN A 253 8.43 -7.96 -13.43
N LEU A 254 7.87 -6.92 -12.81
CA LEU A 254 7.07 -5.90 -13.51
C LEU A 254 7.93 -5.08 -14.49
N VAL A 255 9.09 -4.61 -14.04
CA VAL A 255 10.03 -3.85 -14.86
C VAL A 255 10.58 -4.73 -16.00
N GLY A 256 10.97 -5.96 -15.71
CA GLY A 256 11.47 -6.91 -16.71
C GLY A 256 10.42 -7.24 -17.78
N TYR A 257 9.15 -7.41 -17.40
CA TYR A 257 8.06 -7.59 -18.35
C TYR A 257 7.91 -6.38 -19.29
N ALA A 258 7.88 -5.16 -18.74
CA ALA A 258 7.73 -3.95 -19.53
C ALA A 258 8.90 -3.75 -20.51
N ILE A 259 10.14 -3.91 -20.03
CA ILE A 259 11.36 -3.76 -20.85
C ILE A 259 11.38 -4.80 -21.97
N LEU A 260 11.26 -6.10 -21.64
CA LEU A 260 11.40 -7.16 -22.64
C LEU A 260 10.25 -7.17 -23.65
N ASN A 261 9.04 -6.78 -23.24
CA ASN A 261 7.93 -6.60 -24.18
C ASN A 261 8.18 -5.40 -25.12
N GLY A 262 8.77 -4.31 -24.62
CA GLY A 262 9.21 -3.20 -25.44
C GLY A 262 10.26 -3.61 -26.49
N TYR A 263 11.25 -4.43 -26.11
CA TYR A 263 12.23 -4.97 -27.05
C TYR A 263 11.60 -5.85 -28.14
N GLU A 264 10.58 -6.67 -27.82
CA GLU A 264 9.85 -7.41 -28.87
C GLU A 264 9.17 -6.47 -29.88
N THR A 265 8.52 -5.40 -29.42
CA THR A 265 7.88 -4.42 -30.33
C THR A 265 8.91 -3.67 -31.17
N SER A 266 10.06 -3.32 -30.58
CA SER A 266 11.18 -2.72 -31.30
C SER A 266 11.75 -3.66 -32.37
N PHE A 267 11.88 -4.95 -32.07
CA PHE A 267 12.30 -5.94 -33.06
C PHE A 267 11.34 -5.98 -34.24
N ASP A 268 10.04 -6.05 -33.98
CA ASP A 268 9.02 -6.11 -35.03
C ASP A 268 9.09 -4.86 -35.92
N THR A 269 9.22 -3.66 -35.32
CA THR A 269 9.37 -2.39 -36.04
C THR A 269 10.62 -2.37 -36.93
N LEU A 270 11.77 -2.81 -36.40
CA LEU A 270 13.02 -2.89 -37.15
C LEU A 270 12.92 -3.87 -38.32
N LYS A 271 12.26 -5.02 -38.12
CA LYS A 271 12.10 -6.03 -39.17
C LYS A 271 11.12 -5.62 -40.26
N ILE A 272 10.08 -4.85 -39.95
CA ILE A 272 9.20 -4.27 -40.96
C ILE A 272 10.00 -3.34 -41.90
N GLN A 273 10.79 -2.42 -41.36
CA GLN A 273 11.65 -1.54 -42.16
C GLN A 273 12.70 -2.34 -42.97
N ALA A 274 13.29 -3.37 -42.36
CA ALA A 274 14.22 -4.27 -43.04
C ALA A 274 13.54 -5.03 -44.20
N SER A 275 12.27 -5.41 -44.05
CA SER A 275 11.49 -6.05 -45.09
C SER A 275 11.27 -5.13 -46.30
N GLU A 276 10.99 -3.85 -46.08
CA GLU A 276 10.87 -2.87 -47.16
C GLU A 276 12.20 -2.71 -47.92
N LEU A 277 13.32 -2.63 -47.21
CA LEU A 277 14.65 -2.56 -47.82
C LEU A 277 14.96 -3.83 -48.63
N ALA A 278 14.57 -5.01 -48.13
CA ALA A 278 14.77 -6.27 -48.82
C ALA A 278 13.91 -6.39 -50.08
N ALA A 279 12.63 -6.02 -49.98
CA ALA A 279 11.67 -6.10 -51.07
C ALA A 279 11.91 -5.04 -52.17
N PHE A 280 12.18 -3.79 -51.79
CA PHE A 280 12.21 -2.66 -52.74
C PHE A 280 13.61 -2.33 -53.25
N GLN A 281 14.64 -2.52 -52.40
CA GLN A 281 16.04 -2.20 -52.74
C GLN A 281 16.89 -3.45 -52.93
N GLY A 282 16.31 -4.65 -52.76
CA GLY A 282 17.02 -5.92 -52.93
C GLY A 282 18.13 -6.19 -51.91
N LYS A 283 18.17 -5.43 -50.79
CA LYS A 283 19.18 -5.59 -49.73
C LYS A 283 18.95 -6.90 -48.95
N LYS A 284 20.01 -7.44 -48.35
CA LYS A 284 19.94 -8.60 -47.45
C LYS A 284 20.19 -8.15 -46.00
N PRO A 285 19.16 -7.71 -45.28
CA PRO A 285 19.31 -7.28 -43.89
C PRO A 285 19.71 -8.44 -42.97
N GLU A 286 20.18 -8.12 -41.76
CA GLU A 286 20.60 -9.12 -40.78
C GLU A 286 19.49 -10.13 -40.46
N GLY A 287 19.83 -11.42 -40.48
CA GLY A 287 18.91 -12.51 -40.22
C GLY A 287 17.95 -12.85 -41.37
N PHE A 288 18.07 -12.21 -42.54
CA PHE A 288 17.27 -12.53 -43.74
C PHE A 288 17.39 -14.00 -44.13
N ALA A 289 16.26 -14.66 -44.39
CA ALA A 289 16.18 -16.06 -44.81
C ALA A 289 15.68 -16.18 -46.25
N TYR A 290 14.51 -15.62 -46.56
CA TYR A 290 13.89 -15.70 -47.88
C TYR A 290 13.01 -14.49 -48.21
N LEU A 291 12.70 -14.33 -49.49
CA LEU A 291 11.78 -13.34 -50.04
C LEU A 291 10.87 -14.00 -51.07
N ILE A 292 9.56 -13.96 -50.83
CA ILE A 292 8.54 -14.44 -51.77
C ILE A 292 7.71 -13.23 -52.22
N SER A 293 7.48 -13.10 -53.53
CA SER A 293 6.55 -12.13 -54.09
C SER A 293 5.26 -12.81 -54.52
N PHE A 294 4.15 -12.11 -54.35
CA PHE A 294 2.84 -12.47 -54.84
C PHE A 294 2.32 -11.31 -55.68
N ASP A 295 2.03 -11.60 -56.95
CA ASP A 295 1.45 -10.65 -57.89
C ASP A 295 -0.09 -10.77 -57.85
N PRO A 296 -0.82 -9.75 -57.39
CA PRO A 296 -2.28 -9.80 -57.32
C PRO A 296 -2.99 -9.92 -58.68
N GLU A 297 -2.33 -9.55 -59.78
CA GLU A 297 -2.91 -9.57 -61.13
C GLU A 297 -2.75 -10.95 -61.78
N SER A 298 -1.51 -11.47 -61.85
CA SER A 298 -1.25 -12.81 -62.41
C SER A 298 -1.60 -13.95 -61.45
N LYS A 299 -1.75 -13.64 -60.15
CA LYS A 299 -1.95 -14.60 -59.04
C LYS A 299 -0.79 -15.59 -58.87
N GLU A 300 0.38 -15.26 -59.41
CA GLU A 300 1.58 -16.09 -59.32
C GLU A 300 2.40 -15.76 -58.06
N PHE A 301 3.05 -16.80 -57.53
CA PHE A 301 4.03 -16.69 -56.44
C PHE A 301 5.42 -16.96 -56.98
N ILE A 302 6.37 -16.06 -56.70
CA ILE A 302 7.76 -16.20 -57.13
C ILE A 302 8.65 -16.16 -55.88
N LEU A 303 9.52 -17.15 -55.74
CA LEU A 303 10.61 -17.11 -54.76
C LEU A 303 11.73 -16.25 -55.33
N GLU A 304 11.77 -14.99 -54.91
CA GLU A 304 12.71 -13.99 -55.42
C GLU A 304 14.15 -14.28 -54.95
N LYS A 305 14.30 -14.62 -53.66
CA LYS A 305 15.61 -14.85 -53.02
C LYS A 305 15.51 -15.82 -51.84
N GLY A 306 16.60 -16.54 -51.58
CA GLY A 306 16.76 -17.41 -50.41
C GLY A 306 16.07 -18.75 -50.55
N GLU A 307 15.99 -19.50 -49.45
CA GLU A 307 15.36 -20.82 -49.38
C GLU A 307 14.41 -20.87 -48.18
N LYS A 308 13.22 -21.46 -48.38
CA LYS A 308 12.19 -21.65 -47.35
C LYS A 308 11.82 -23.12 -47.29
N ASP A 309 11.69 -23.67 -46.09
CA ASP A 309 11.15 -25.01 -45.87
C ASP A 309 9.77 -25.18 -46.54
N SER A 310 9.64 -26.13 -47.45
CA SER A 310 8.47 -26.27 -48.34
C SER A 310 7.27 -26.97 -47.71
N ARG A 311 7.41 -27.55 -46.51
CA ARG A 311 6.36 -28.42 -45.90
C ARG A 311 5.01 -27.73 -45.65
N PHE A 312 4.99 -26.43 -45.44
CA PHE A 312 3.76 -25.66 -45.12
C PHE A 312 3.46 -24.56 -46.15
N ASP A 313 4.11 -24.61 -47.30
CA ASP A 313 4.06 -23.54 -48.31
C ASP A 313 2.63 -23.31 -48.86
N SER A 314 1.81 -24.36 -48.97
CA SER A 314 0.42 -24.23 -49.40
C SER A 314 -0.45 -23.43 -48.41
N GLU A 315 -0.34 -23.69 -47.11
CA GLU A 315 -1.05 -22.94 -46.04
C GLU A 315 -0.54 -21.49 -45.99
N ASP A 316 0.77 -21.29 -46.08
CA ASP A 316 1.39 -19.97 -46.04
C ASP A 316 0.94 -19.09 -47.21
N ARG A 317 0.91 -19.64 -48.43
CA ARG A 317 0.43 -18.95 -49.63
C ARG A 317 -1.06 -18.62 -49.55
N LEU A 318 -1.88 -19.48 -48.95
CA LEU A 318 -3.30 -19.23 -48.75
C LEU A 318 -3.52 -18.00 -47.85
N GLU A 319 -2.72 -17.86 -46.80
CA GLU A 319 -2.79 -16.71 -45.89
C GLU A 319 -2.45 -15.39 -46.60
N ILE A 320 -1.46 -15.39 -47.50
CA ILE A 320 -1.13 -14.22 -48.35
C ILE A 320 -2.29 -13.88 -49.30
N LYS A 321 -2.95 -14.89 -49.86
CA LYS A 321 -4.15 -14.67 -50.70
C LYS A 321 -5.30 -14.06 -49.89
N PHE A 322 -5.53 -14.51 -48.66
CA PHE A 322 -6.55 -13.96 -47.76
C PHE A 322 -6.23 -12.51 -47.40
N PHE A 323 -4.97 -12.22 -47.09
CA PHE A 323 -4.47 -10.87 -46.87
C PHE A 323 -4.73 -9.93 -48.06
N ASN A 324 -4.51 -10.40 -49.30
CA ASN A 324 -4.82 -9.60 -50.49
C ASN A 324 -6.32 -9.26 -50.59
N VAL A 325 -7.20 -10.20 -50.26
CA VAL A 325 -8.65 -9.97 -50.27
C VAL A 325 -9.04 -8.97 -49.18
N THR A 326 -8.60 -9.16 -47.93
CA THR A 326 -8.94 -8.24 -46.84
C THR A 326 -8.42 -6.84 -47.11
N ARG A 327 -7.18 -6.70 -47.62
CA ARG A 327 -6.60 -5.43 -48.04
C ARG A 327 -7.47 -4.70 -49.07
N LYS A 328 -7.94 -5.40 -50.12
CA LYS A 328 -8.81 -4.79 -51.14
C LYS A 328 -10.13 -4.31 -50.52
N LEU A 329 -10.68 -5.05 -49.55
CA LEU A 329 -11.92 -4.70 -48.85
C LEU A 329 -11.76 -3.51 -47.88
N THR A 330 -10.58 -3.35 -47.28
CA THR A 330 -10.23 -2.26 -46.36
C THR A 330 -9.58 -1.06 -47.08
N ASN A 331 -9.72 -0.98 -48.40
CA ASN A 331 -9.22 0.13 -49.21
C ASN A 331 -10.33 0.67 -50.12
N LEU A 332 -11.52 0.88 -49.54
CA LEU A 332 -12.70 1.38 -50.25
C LEU A 332 -13.12 2.78 -49.78
N GLY A 333 -12.43 3.35 -48.78
CA GLY A 333 -12.72 4.68 -48.23
C GLY A 333 -13.83 4.63 -47.16
N THR A 334 -14.66 5.65 -47.06
CA THR A 334 -15.85 5.65 -46.19
C THR A 334 -17.10 5.77 -47.05
N LEU A 335 -17.95 4.74 -47.03
CA LEU A 335 -19.13 4.61 -47.89
C LEU A 335 -20.33 4.11 -47.09
N ASN A 336 -21.55 4.32 -47.60
CA ASN A 336 -22.75 3.69 -47.04
C ASN A 336 -22.63 2.15 -47.13
N ALA A 337 -23.10 1.43 -46.12
CA ALA A 337 -22.99 -0.03 -46.02
C ALA A 337 -23.50 -0.77 -47.27
N LYS A 338 -24.61 -0.33 -47.89
CA LYS A 338 -25.13 -0.93 -49.13
C LYS A 338 -24.18 -0.71 -50.31
N GLU A 339 -23.72 0.52 -50.50
CA GLU A 339 -22.77 0.86 -51.58
C GLU A 339 -21.44 0.11 -51.41
N ARG A 340 -20.96 0.03 -50.17
CA ARG A 340 -19.73 -0.69 -49.81
C ARG A 340 -19.87 -2.19 -50.03
N TRP A 341 -21.04 -2.77 -49.75
CA TRP A 341 -21.34 -4.17 -50.07
C TRP A 341 -21.31 -4.43 -51.57
N GLU A 342 -21.92 -3.57 -52.40
CA GLU A 342 -21.89 -3.69 -53.86
C GLU A 342 -20.46 -3.74 -54.41
N ARG A 343 -19.58 -2.85 -53.93
CA ARG A 343 -18.15 -2.87 -54.30
C ARG A 343 -17.43 -4.11 -53.75
N SER A 344 -17.75 -4.53 -52.53
CA SER A 344 -17.18 -5.72 -51.89
C SER A 344 -17.52 -7.01 -52.67
N LYS A 345 -18.72 -7.12 -53.24
CA LYS A 345 -19.12 -8.30 -54.05
C LYS A 345 -18.19 -8.54 -55.24
N VAL A 346 -17.74 -7.48 -55.91
CA VAL A 346 -16.79 -7.59 -57.03
C VAL A 346 -15.48 -8.20 -56.54
N ILE A 347 -14.94 -7.71 -55.42
CA ILE A 347 -13.71 -8.22 -54.80
C ILE A 347 -13.88 -9.68 -54.34
N LEU A 348 -15.01 -10.00 -53.70
CA LEU A 348 -15.28 -11.34 -53.17
C LEU A 348 -15.48 -12.38 -54.28
N SER A 349 -15.95 -11.96 -55.47
CA SER A 349 -16.09 -12.87 -56.61
C SER A 349 -14.74 -13.39 -57.15
N ASP A 350 -13.67 -12.62 -56.95
CA ASP A 350 -12.29 -12.96 -57.31
C ASP A 350 -11.49 -13.64 -56.17
N SER A 351 -12.13 -13.83 -55.01
CA SER A 351 -11.47 -14.39 -53.81
C SER A 351 -11.16 -15.90 -53.91
N PRO A 352 -10.20 -16.43 -53.14
CA PRO A 352 -9.94 -17.87 -53.08
C PRO A 352 -11.18 -18.67 -52.66
N LYS A 353 -11.32 -19.90 -53.15
CA LYS A 353 -12.46 -20.77 -52.85
C LYS A 353 -12.64 -21.01 -51.35
N GLU A 354 -11.55 -21.02 -50.60
CA GLU A 354 -11.52 -21.21 -49.16
C GLU A 354 -12.08 -19.99 -48.39
N PHE A 355 -12.15 -18.80 -49.00
CA PHE A 355 -12.61 -17.55 -48.35
C PHE A 355 -14.14 -17.49 -48.16
N TYR A 356 -14.89 -18.49 -48.64
CA TYR A 356 -16.36 -18.50 -48.68
C TYR A 356 -17.02 -18.16 -47.33
N ALA A 357 -16.46 -18.65 -46.21
CA ALA A 357 -17.04 -18.44 -44.90
C ALA A 357 -16.96 -16.97 -44.47
N TYR A 358 -15.82 -16.32 -44.75
CA TYR A 358 -15.64 -14.89 -44.50
C TYR A 358 -16.55 -14.04 -45.39
N SER A 359 -16.75 -14.41 -46.65
CA SER A 359 -17.67 -13.71 -47.56
C SER A 359 -19.09 -13.58 -46.98
N GLU A 360 -19.63 -14.67 -46.40
CA GLU A 360 -20.96 -14.64 -45.77
C GLU A 360 -20.97 -13.85 -44.45
N GLY A 361 -19.87 -13.92 -43.68
CA GLY A 361 -19.68 -13.09 -42.48
C GLY A 361 -19.67 -11.60 -42.78
N ILE A 362 -18.96 -11.19 -43.83
CA ILE A 362 -18.86 -9.81 -44.30
C ILE A 362 -20.22 -9.31 -44.80
N LYS A 363 -20.94 -10.14 -45.57
CA LYS A 363 -22.29 -9.83 -46.01
C LYS A 363 -23.21 -9.54 -44.83
N ASN A 364 -23.23 -10.44 -43.83
CA ASN A 364 -24.08 -10.28 -42.66
C ASN A 364 -23.68 -9.06 -41.82
N PHE A 365 -22.39 -8.74 -41.74
CA PHE A 365 -21.91 -7.51 -41.11
C PHE A 365 -22.49 -6.27 -41.79
N TYR A 366 -22.41 -6.17 -43.11
CA TYR A 366 -22.98 -5.04 -43.85
C TYR A 366 -24.51 -4.96 -43.74
N GLU A 367 -25.22 -6.09 -43.83
CA GLU A 367 -26.68 -6.15 -43.64
C GLU A 367 -27.10 -5.63 -42.26
N SER A 368 -26.33 -5.97 -41.21
CA SER A 368 -26.61 -5.52 -39.85
C SER A 368 -26.46 -4.00 -39.65
N LYS A 369 -25.73 -3.34 -40.55
CA LYS A 369 -25.42 -1.91 -40.50
C LYS A 369 -26.40 -1.04 -41.31
N GLY A 370 -27.26 -1.64 -42.12
CA GLY A 370 -28.34 -0.94 -42.82
C GLY A 370 -27.85 0.19 -43.73
N GLU A 371 -28.13 1.44 -43.36
CA GLU A 371 -27.76 2.67 -44.10
C GLU A 371 -26.59 3.43 -43.46
N GLU A 372 -25.93 2.85 -42.44
CA GLU A 372 -24.78 3.47 -41.78
C GLU A 372 -23.60 3.64 -42.75
N LYS A 373 -22.83 4.70 -42.56
CA LYS A 373 -21.54 4.87 -43.25
C LYS A 373 -20.49 4.05 -42.51
N ILE A 374 -19.77 3.21 -43.25
CA ILE A 374 -18.73 2.33 -42.74
C ILE A 374 -17.38 2.76 -43.31
N SER A 375 -16.44 3.02 -42.41
CA SER A 375 -15.05 3.35 -42.70
C SER A 375 -14.19 2.10 -42.92
N ASP A 376 -13.00 2.28 -43.51
CA ASP A 376 -12.01 1.20 -43.63
C ASP A 376 -11.61 0.66 -42.23
N GLU A 377 -11.44 1.54 -41.23
CA GLU A 377 -11.03 1.14 -39.86
C GLU A 377 -12.09 0.27 -39.17
N GLU A 378 -13.38 0.57 -39.34
CA GLU A 378 -14.45 -0.27 -38.76
C GLU A 378 -14.46 -1.69 -39.35
N LEU A 379 -14.09 -1.84 -40.63
CA LEU A 379 -13.96 -3.16 -41.24
C LEU A 379 -12.69 -3.88 -40.76
N VAL A 380 -11.60 -3.15 -40.54
CA VAL A 380 -10.39 -3.69 -39.91
C VAL A 380 -10.72 -4.19 -38.50
N ASP A 381 -11.46 -3.42 -37.70
CA ASP A 381 -11.89 -3.84 -36.36
C ASP A 381 -12.79 -5.07 -36.38
N PHE A 382 -13.67 -5.17 -37.37
CA PHE A 382 -14.46 -6.38 -37.61
C PHE A 382 -13.57 -7.60 -37.92
N PHE A 383 -12.53 -7.45 -38.76
CA PHE A 383 -11.58 -8.51 -39.03
C PHE A 383 -10.72 -8.87 -37.82
N ARG A 384 -10.26 -7.90 -37.01
CA ARG A 384 -9.59 -8.14 -35.73
C ARG A 384 -10.46 -8.94 -34.77
N PHE A 385 -11.75 -8.57 -34.69
CA PHE A 385 -12.75 -9.28 -33.90
C PHE A 385 -12.90 -10.74 -34.35
N LEU A 386 -13.11 -10.97 -35.65
CA LEU A 386 -13.21 -12.31 -36.21
C LEU A 386 -11.93 -13.12 -35.95
N ASN A 387 -10.76 -12.57 -36.28
CA ASN A 387 -9.48 -13.25 -36.13
C ASN A 387 -9.24 -13.67 -34.67
N ARG A 388 -9.53 -12.81 -33.68
CA ARG A 388 -9.43 -13.13 -32.24
C ARG A 388 -10.33 -14.31 -31.86
N LYS A 389 -11.60 -14.29 -32.26
CA LYS A 389 -12.58 -15.34 -31.90
C LYS A 389 -12.29 -16.65 -32.61
N LEU A 390 -11.96 -16.59 -33.91
CA LEU A 390 -11.67 -17.76 -34.72
C LEU A 390 -10.35 -18.43 -34.32
N ASN A 391 -9.35 -17.69 -33.87
CA ASN A 391 -8.13 -18.29 -33.32
C ASN A 391 -8.41 -19.12 -32.05
N ILE A 392 -9.29 -18.65 -31.16
CA ILE A 392 -9.76 -19.43 -29.99
C ILE A 392 -10.48 -20.70 -30.46
N ILE A 393 -11.36 -20.59 -31.45
CA ILE A 393 -12.10 -21.75 -32.00
C ILE A 393 -11.15 -22.76 -32.63
N LYS A 394 -10.18 -22.32 -33.45
CA LYS A 394 -9.16 -23.19 -34.04
C LYS A 394 -8.33 -23.91 -32.97
N ASN A 395 -7.95 -23.21 -31.90
CA ASN A 395 -7.22 -23.80 -30.78
C ASN A 395 -8.06 -24.83 -30.02
N LYS A 396 -9.32 -24.52 -29.70
CA LYS A 396 -10.27 -25.46 -29.08
C LYS A 396 -10.51 -26.69 -29.95
N PHE A 397 -10.68 -26.50 -31.26
CA PHE A 397 -10.84 -27.59 -32.22
C PHE A 397 -9.60 -28.50 -32.27
N SER A 398 -8.40 -27.90 -32.34
CA SER A 398 -7.13 -28.65 -32.36
C SER A 398 -6.94 -29.51 -31.10
N ASN A 399 -7.53 -29.08 -29.98
CA ASN A 399 -7.48 -29.80 -28.71
C ASN A 399 -8.62 -30.82 -28.52
N LEU A 400 -9.53 -30.99 -29.48
CA LEU A 400 -10.59 -31.99 -29.38
C LEU A 400 -10.02 -33.43 -29.40
N PRO A 401 -10.52 -34.33 -28.52
CA PRO A 401 -10.07 -35.73 -28.49
C PRO A 401 -10.25 -36.44 -29.83
N SER A 402 -11.39 -36.21 -30.47
CA SER A 402 -11.67 -36.66 -31.84
C SER A 402 -12.24 -35.50 -32.64
N LYS A 403 -11.78 -35.38 -33.89
CA LYS A 403 -12.16 -34.29 -34.79
C LYS A 403 -13.43 -34.62 -35.57
N THR A 404 -13.88 -35.88 -35.48
CA THR A 404 -15.10 -36.40 -36.12
C THR A 404 -16.29 -36.51 -35.16
N ASP A 405 -16.15 -36.10 -33.89
CA ASP A 405 -17.28 -36.00 -32.96
C ASP A 405 -18.20 -34.83 -33.36
N GLN A 406 -19.29 -35.17 -34.06
CA GLN A 406 -20.23 -34.20 -34.60
C GLN A 406 -20.84 -33.29 -33.52
N ALA A 407 -21.19 -33.81 -32.35
CA ALA A 407 -21.81 -33.03 -31.28
C ALA A 407 -20.81 -32.01 -30.68
N ALA A 408 -19.56 -32.44 -30.47
CA ALA A 408 -18.50 -31.57 -29.97
C ALA A 408 -18.17 -30.46 -30.97
N VAL A 409 -18.10 -30.79 -32.26
CA VAL A 409 -17.82 -29.83 -33.34
C VAL A 409 -18.97 -28.84 -33.53
N ALA A 410 -20.23 -29.30 -33.53
CA ALA A 410 -21.40 -28.45 -33.65
C ALA A 410 -21.51 -27.44 -32.50
N LYS A 411 -21.18 -27.87 -31.27
CA LYS A 411 -21.13 -26.99 -30.09
C LYS A 411 -20.05 -25.92 -30.22
N LEU A 412 -18.91 -26.26 -30.80
CA LEU A 412 -17.78 -25.35 -30.97
C LEU A 412 -18.02 -24.29 -32.06
N LEU A 413 -18.70 -24.67 -33.15
CA LEU A 413 -19.00 -23.80 -34.29
C LEU A 413 -20.36 -23.09 -34.14
N ASN A 414 -20.73 -22.69 -32.92
CA ASN A 414 -21.95 -21.96 -32.63
C ASN A 414 -21.63 -20.62 -31.96
N SER A 415 -22.29 -19.54 -32.40
CA SER A 415 -22.15 -18.19 -31.83
C SER A 415 -23.39 -17.35 -32.13
N GLU A 416 -23.70 -16.41 -31.23
CA GLU A 416 -24.76 -15.41 -31.43
C GLU A 416 -24.22 -14.09 -31.98
N GLU A 417 -22.90 -13.90 -32.00
CA GLU A 417 -22.28 -12.65 -32.45
C GLU A 417 -22.43 -12.46 -33.98
N ILE A 418 -22.88 -11.26 -34.38
CA ILE A 418 -23.14 -10.87 -35.77
C ILE A 418 -21.88 -11.05 -36.64
N GLY A 419 -22.05 -11.53 -37.87
CA GLY A 419 -20.95 -11.88 -38.78
C GLY A 419 -20.27 -13.20 -38.40
N LEU A 420 -19.79 -13.35 -37.16
CA LEU A 420 -19.15 -14.58 -36.68
C LEU A 420 -20.11 -15.79 -36.76
N ARG A 421 -21.38 -15.60 -36.40
CA ARG A 421 -22.43 -16.63 -36.54
C ARG A 421 -22.46 -17.20 -37.95
N SER A 422 -22.51 -16.32 -38.96
CA SER A 422 -22.59 -16.73 -40.37
C SER A 422 -21.32 -17.43 -40.83
N VAL A 423 -20.13 -16.94 -40.44
CA VAL A 423 -18.85 -17.61 -40.72
C VAL A 423 -18.87 -19.04 -40.19
N LEU A 424 -19.22 -19.20 -38.90
CA LEU A 424 -19.20 -20.51 -38.25
C LEU A 424 -20.28 -21.44 -38.80
N GLU A 425 -21.47 -20.94 -39.15
CA GLU A 425 -22.54 -21.75 -39.74
C GLU A 425 -22.12 -22.34 -41.09
N GLN A 426 -21.46 -21.56 -41.95
CA GLN A 426 -20.97 -22.04 -43.25
C GLN A 426 -19.90 -23.13 -43.08
N VAL A 427 -18.95 -22.92 -42.17
CA VAL A 427 -17.93 -23.93 -41.86
C VAL A 427 -18.58 -25.17 -41.23
N ARG A 428 -19.54 -25.01 -40.32
CA ARG A 428 -20.26 -26.11 -39.67
C ARG A 428 -20.95 -26.99 -40.69
N LYS A 429 -21.73 -26.42 -41.62
CA LYS A 429 -22.40 -27.17 -42.70
C LYS A 429 -21.42 -28.04 -43.49
N LYS A 430 -20.25 -27.49 -43.82
CA LYS A 430 -19.21 -28.20 -44.57
C LYS A 430 -18.57 -29.32 -43.74
N VAL A 431 -18.24 -29.04 -42.49
CA VAL A 431 -17.59 -29.98 -41.58
C VAL A 431 -18.52 -31.14 -41.20
N GLU A 432 -19.78 -30.86 -40.86
CA GLU A 432 -20.79 -31.89 -40.55
C GLU A 432 -21.04 -32.81 -41.74
N LYS A 433 -21.13 -32.24 -42.95
CA LYS A 433 -21.22 -33.03 -44.18
C LYS A 433 -20.02 -33.96 -44.34
N ASP A 434 -18.81 -33.43 -44.16
CA ASP A 434 -17.57 -34.19 -44.29
C ASP A 434 -17.46 -35.32 -43.24
N ILE A 435 -17.89 -35.06 -41.99
CA ILE A 435 -18.00 -36.07 -40.92
C ILE A 435 -19.02 -37.16 -41.30
N SER A 436 -20.23 -36.77 -41.72
CA SER A 436 -21.29 -37.71 -42.11
C SER A 436 -20.91 -38.57 -43.33
N SER A 437 -20.01 -38.07 -44.18
CA SER A 437 -19.47 -38.81 -45.34
C SER A 437 -18.30 -39.74 -45.01
N GLY A 438 -17.90 -39.86 -43.74
CA GLY A 438 -16.86 -40.80 -43.31
C GLY A 438 -15.42 -40.37 -43.65
N LYS A 439 -15.17 -39.07 -43.85
CA LYS A 439 -13.82 -38.56 -44.12
C LYS A 439 -12.88 -38.73 -42.92
N SER A 440 -11.59 -38.80 -43.21
CA SER A 440 -10.54 -38.92 -42.20
C SER A 440 -10.45 -37.67 -41.30
N GLU A 441 -9.91 -37.82 -40.08
CA GLU A 441 -9.74 -36.68 -39.16
C GLU A 441 -8.88 -35.55 -39.76
N LEU A 442 -7.91 -35.89 -40.62
CA LEU A 442 -7.07 -34.93 -41.32
C LEU A 442 -7.87 -34.10 -42.32
N GLU A 443 -8.75 -34.74 -43.10
CA GLU A 443 -9.61 -34.06 -44.06
C GLU A 443 -10.64 -33.17 -43.36
N VAL A 444 -11.26 -33.68 -42.29
CA VAL A 444 -12.20 -32.90 -41.47
C VAL A 444 -11.52 -31.68 -40.85
N ARG A 445 -10.27 -31.84 -40.38
CA ARG A 445 -9.45 -30.72 -39.90
C ARG A 445 -9.20 -29.70 -41.00
N SER A 446 -8.81 -30.13 -42.21
CA SER A 446 -8.59 -29.21 -43.33
C SER A 446 -9.85 -28.42 -43.70
N SER A 447 -11.02 -29.07 -43.67
CA SER A 447 -12.31 -28.42 -43.93
C SER A 447 -12.70 -27.33 -42.93
N LEU A 448 -12.10 -27.32 -41.73
CA LEU A 448 -12.27 -26.26 -40.73
C LEU A 448 -11.13 -25.24 -40.76
N ILE A 449 -9.87 -25.69 -40.84
CA ILE A 449 -8.70 -24.83 -40.71
C ILE A 449 -8.53 -23.93 -41.94
N LEU A 450 -8.70 -24.45 -43.15
CA LEU A 450 -8.46 -23.67 -44.38
C LEU A 450 -9.45 -22.49 -44.52
N PRO A 451 -10.77 -22.65 -44.29
CA PRO A 451 -11.70 -21.52 -44.38
C PRO A 451 -11.56 -20.52 -43.25
N LEU A 452 -10.97 -20.95 -42.13
CA LEU A 452 -10.69 -20.11 -40.96
C LEU A 452 -9.23 -19.65 -40.92
N THR A 453 -8.53 -19.64 -42.07
CA THR A 453 -7.18 -19.06 -42.19
C THR A 453 -7.16 -17.65 -41.61
N SER A 454 -6.10 -17.32 -40.88
CA SER A 454 -6.02 -16.07 -40.13
C SER A 454 -6.02 -14.88 -41.07
N LEU A 455 -6.79 -13.84 -40.72
CA LEU A 455 -6.82 -12.58 -41.45
C LEU A 455 -5.67 -11.71 -40.94
N ARG A 456 -4.71 -11.40 -41.82
CA ARG A 456 -3.48 -10.65 -41.47
C ARG A 456 -3.62 -9.16 -41.73
N GLU A 457 -2.81 -8.39 -41.02
CA GLU A 457 -2.62 -6.95 -41.24
C GLU A 457 -1.19 -6.64 -41.75
N VAL A 458 -1.02 -5.48 -42.37
CA VAL A 458 0.29 -5.00 -42.82
C VAL A 458 1.19 -4.85 -41.60
N GLY A 459 2.42 -5.37 -41.68
CA GLY A 459 3.37 -5.30 -40.57
C GLY A 459 3.08 -6.25 -39.39
N GLU A 460 2.04 -7.07 -39.45
CA GLU A 460 1.80 -8.08 -38.41
C GLU A 460 2.89 -9.17 -38.47
N ARG A 461 3.47 -9.49 -37.30
CA ARG A 461 4.44 -10.59 -37.18
C ARG A 461 3.77 -11.94 -37.44
N MET A 462 4.28 -12.67 -38.43
CA MET A 462 3.88 -14.05 -38.71
C MET A 462 4.97 -15.03 -38.29
N TYR A 463 4.55 -16.22 -37.85
CA TYR A 463 5.47 -17.31 -37.54
C TYR A 463 5.34 -18.40 -38.59
N ARG A 464 6.48 -18.76 -39.20
CA ARG A 464 6.59 -19.80 -40.23
C ARG A 464 7.50 -20.93 -39.76
N GLY A 465 7.32 -22.11 -40.34
CA GLY A 465 7.97 -23.34 -39.87
C GLY A 465 7.05 -24.17 -38.98
N ALA A 466 7.50 -25.38 -38.64
CA ALA A 466 6.55 -26.43 -38.31
C ALA A 466 5.82 -26.29 -36.98
N LYS A 467 4.59 -26.78 -37.03
CA LYS A 467 3.69 -27.02 -35.89
C LYS A 467 3.84 -28.44 -35.31
N PHE A 468 4.49 -29.38 -36.01
CA PHE A 468 4.62 -30.80 -35.64
C PHE A 468 5.89 -31.40 -36.26
N ASN A 469 6.66 -32.18 -35.49
CA ASN A 469 7.79 -32.97 -35.98
C ASN A 469 7.66 -34.41 -35.45
N LYS A 470 7.80 -35.41 -36.32
CA LYS A 470 7.93 -36.79 -35.84
C LYS A 470 9.24 -36.93 -35.09
N ALA A 471 9.28 -37.74 -34.03
CA ALA A 471 10.44 -37.86 -33.15
C ALA A 471 11.78 -38.15 -33.87
N ASN A 472 11.72 -38.78 -35.06
CA ASN A 472 12.88 -39.18 -35.87
C ASN A 472 13.13 -38.32 -37.13
N GLU A 473 12.39 -37.23 -37.33
CA GLU A 473 12.56 -36.33 -38.49
C GLU A 473 13.45 -35.12 -38.17
N LYS A 474 14.17 -34.60 -39.19
CA LYS A 474 15.01 -33.41 -39.04
C LYS A 474 14.15 -32.22 -38.61
N THR A 475 14.62 -31.51 -37.57
CA THR A 475 13.94 -30.34 -37.04
C THR A 475 13.67 -29.29 -38.13
N PRO A 476 12.42 -28.82 -38.25
CA PRO A 476 12.04 -27.79 -39.20
C PRO A 476 12.71 -26.46 -38.94
N GLU A 477 13.00 -25.73 -40.03
CA GLU A 477 13.48 -24.37 -39.90
C GLU A 477 12.34 -23.43 -39.50
N PHE A 478 12.64 -22.54 -38.56
CA PHE A 478 11.69 -21.60 -38.00
C PHE A 478 11.99 -20.19 -38.49
N TYR A 479 10.96 -19.47 -38.92
CA TYR A 479 11.10 -18.10 -39.42
C TYR A 479 10.07 -17.16 -38.80
N LEU A 480 10.44 -15.89 -38.69
CA LEU A 480 9.52 -14.77 -38.51
C LEU A 480 9.33 -14.12 -39.87
N ALA A 481 8.09 -13.91 -40.29
CA ALA A 481 7.79 -13.31 -41.59
C ALA A 481 6.93 -12.06 -41.44
N TYR A 482 7.13 -11.11 -42.36
CA TYR A 482 6.38 -9.86 -42.44
C TYR A 482 5.92 -9.61 -43.87
N LEU A 483 4.70 -9.08 -44.01
CA LEU A 483 4.14 -8.70 -45.31
C LEU A 483 4.37 -7.21 -45.55
N VAL A 484 4.96 -6.88 -46.69
CA VAL A 484 5.14 -5.51 -47.20
C VAL A 484 4.57 -5.39 -48.61
N ILE A 485 4.10 -4.21 -48.96
CA ILE A 485 3.46 -3.96 -50.26
C ILE A 485 4.30 -2.94 -51.00
N HIS A 486 4.67 -3.25 -52.24
CA HIS A 486 5.44 -2.32 -53.04
C HIS A 486 4.54 -1.19 -53.57
N PRO A 487 4.89 0.09 -53.33
CA PRO A 487 4.00 1.22 -53.57
C PRO A 487 3.69 1.44 -55.06
N GLN A 488 4.62 1.12 -55.96
CA GLN A 488 4.46 1.38 -57.41
C GLN A 488 3.75 0.25 -58.18
N ASN A 489 4.10 -1.01 -57.96
CA ASN A 489 3.57 -2.15 -58.73
C ASN A 489 2.49 -2.95 -57.98
N GLY A 490 2.17 -2.60 -56.73
CA GLY A 490 1.13 -3.25 -55.94
C GLY A 490 1.42 -4.69 -55.49
N LYS A 491 2.59 -5.26 -55.85
CA LYS A 491 3.01 -6.62 -55.47
C LYS A 491 3.15 -6.74 -53.95
N ILE A 492 2.76 -7.89 -53.43
CA ILE A 492 2.85 -8.24 -52.01
C ILE A 492 4.10 -9.08 -51.81
N TYR A 493 4.97 -8.68 -50.88
CA TYR A 493 6.19 -9.40 -50.56
C TYR A 493 6.10 -9.97 -49.14
N GLU A 494 6.33 -11.28 -49.01
CA GLU A 494 6.62 -11.93 -47.73
C GLU A 494 8.14 -11.98 -47.56
N VAL A 495 8.63 -11.34 -46.50
CA VAL A 495 10.05 -11.39 -46.14
C VAL A 495 10.22 -12.20 -44.88
N GLY A 496 10.97 -13.30 -44.97
CA GLY A 496 11.27 -14.20 -43.87
C GLY A 496 12.63 -13.91 -43.24
N PHE A 497 12.68 -13.91 -41.92
CA PHE A 497 13.88 -13.83 -41.10
C PHE A 497 14.04 -15.09 -40.26
N THR A 498 15.26 -15.54 -40.04
CA THR A 498 15.54 -16.71 -39.19
C THR A 498 15.06 -16.46 -37.76
N TYR A 499 14.41 -17.45 -37.15
CA TYR A 499 13.97 -17.37 -35.75
C TYR A 499 15.14 -17.20 -34.77
N LYS A 500 16.33 -17.69 -35.16
CA LYS A 500 17.57 -17.47 -34.42
C LYS A 500 17.90 -15.98 -34.26
N SER A 501 17.73 -15.16 -35.31
CA SER A 501 18.00 -13.71 -35.22
C SER A 501 17.08 -13.00 -34.21
N PHE A 502 15.85 -13.47 -34.06
CA PHE A 502 14.93 -12.98 -33.03
C PHE A 502 15.39 -13.37 -31.62
N ARG A 503 15.84 -14.61 -31.46
CA ARG A 503 16.37 -15.11 -30.18
C ARG A 503 17.67 -14.40 -29.77
N GLU A 504 18.55 -14.10 -30.72
CA GLU A 504 19.77 -13.32 -30.50
C GLU A 504 19.46 -11.88 -30.08
N TYR A 505 18.53 -11.23 -30.76
CA TYR A 505 18.12 -9.87 -30.42
C TYR A 505 17.54 -9.76 -29.00
N LEU A 506 16.69 -10.70 -28.58
CA LEU A 506 16.13 -10.73 -27.23
C LEU A 506 17.14 -11.18 -26.17
N HIS A 507 18.18 -11.91 -26.55
CA HIS A 507 19.17 -12.45 -25.61
C HIS A 507 19.94 -11.33 -24.90
N SER A 508 20.43 -10.33 -25.62
CA SER A 508 21.24 -9.25 -25.04
C SER A 508 20.55 -8.50 -23.88
N PRO A 509 19.32 -7.94 -24.03
CA PRO A 509 18.65 -7.30 -22.91
C PRO A 509 18.25 -8.28 -21.81
N SER A 510 17.86 -9.51 -22.17
CA SER A 510 17.50 -10.54 -21.17
C SER A 510 18.70 -10.97 -20.33
N LEU A 511 19.89 -11.07 -20.92
CA LEU A 511 21.13 -11.41 -20.22
C LEU A 511 21.49 -10.35 -19.19
N ILE A 512 21.37 -9.06 -19.53
CA ILE A 512 21.61 -7.97 -18.59
C ILE A 512 20.65 -8.08 -17.40
N LEU A 513 19.34 -8.29 -17.67
CA LEU A 513 18.35 -8.46 -16.60
C LEU A 513 18.61 -9.69 -15.73
N VAL A 514 19.05 -10.81 -16.33
CA VAL A 514 19.44 -12.02 -15.59
C VAL A 514 20.66 -11.77 -14.70
N ILE A 515 21.69 -11.07 -15.20
CA ILE A 515 22.86 -10.71 -14.38
C ILE A 515 22.43 -9.80 -13.22
N CYS A 516 21.62 -8.77 -13.50
CA CYS A 516 21.06 -7.90 -12.47
C CYS A 516 20.23 -8.67 -11.43
N LEU A 517 19.42 -9.65 -11.86
CA LEU A 517 18.65 -10.53 -10.97
C LEU A 517 19.58 -11.30 -10.03
N LEU A 518 20.61 -11.94 -10.56
CA LEU A 518 21.55 -12.74 -9.76
C LEU A 518 22.32 -11.86 -8.77
N VAL A 519 22.82 -10.71 -9.21
CA VAL A 519 23.50 -9.73 -8.35
C VAL A 519 22.56 -9.23 -7.25
N MET A 520 21.30 -8.92 -7.60
CA MET A 520 20.28 -8.48 -6.64
C MET A 520 20.00 -9.57 -5.59
N VAL A 521 19.77 -10.81 -6.02
CA VAL A 521 19.50 -11.93 -5.11
C VAL A 521 20.69 -12.19 -4.18
N VAL A 522 21.92 -12.14 -4.68
CA VAL A 522 23.13 -12.26 -3.85
C VAL A 522 23.26 -11.09 -2.88
N THR A 523 23.02 -9.86 -3.34
CA THR A 523 23.09 -8.64 -2.51
C THR A 523 22.04 -8.65 -1.39
N ILE A 524 20.81 -9.08 -1.67
CA ILE A 524 19.76 -9.17 -0.65
C ILE A 524 20.01 -10.38 0.27
N SER A 525 20.47 -11.51 -0.25
CA SER A 525 20.68 -12.71 0.59
C SER A 525 21.86 -12.55 1.54
N PHE A 526 22.94 -11.92 1.08
CA PHE A 526 24.19 -11.80 1.85
C PHE A 526 24.44 -10.37 2.35
N GLY A 527 24.33 -9.37 1.47
CA GLY A 527 24.59 -7.96 1.80
C GLY A 527 23.64 -7.42 2.87
N PHE A 528 22.33 -7.66 2.75
CA PHE A 528 21.37 -7.21 3.77
C PHE A 528 21.57 -7.96 5.09
N ARG A 529 21.91 -9.25 5.03
CA ARG A 529 22.24 -10.02 6.23
C ARG A 529 23.42 -9.42 6.97
N LEU A 530 24.50 -9.08 6.28
CA LEU A 530 25.66 -8.42 6.87
C LEU A 530 25.34 -7.01 7.37
N PHE A 531 24.63 -6.22 6.56
CA PHE A 531 24.26 -4.84 6.89
C PHE A 531 23.40 -4.79 8.16
N PHE A 532 22.27 -5.51 8.19
CA PHE A 532 21.37 -5.50 9.35
C PHE A 532 21.93 -6.24 10.55
N HIS A 533 22.83 -7.23 10.35
CA HIS A 533 23.55 -7.82 11.48
C HIS A 533 24.40 -6.77 12.20
N ASN A 534 25.15 -5.94 11.46
CA ASN A 534 25.99 -4.91 12.06
C ASN A 534 25.20 -3.66 12.51
N ALA A 535 24.14 -3.30 11.79
CA ALA A 535 23.35 -2.10 12.05
C ALA A 535 22.30 -2.30 13.15
N ILE A 536 21.69 -3.48 13.27
CA ILE A 536 20.58 -3.74 14.20
C ILE A 536 20.90 -4.86 15.19
N VAL A 537 21.28 -6.04 14.70
CA VAL A 537 21.39 -7.23 15.57
C VAL A 537 22.52 -7.08 16.58
N LYS A 538 23.72 -6.75 16.14
CA LYS A 538 24.90 -6.63 17.00
C LYS A 538 24.77 -5.51 18.03
N PRO A 539 24.31 -4.29 17.69
CA PRO A 539 24.04 -3.27 18.70
C PRO A 539 22.97 -3.69 19.72
N MET A 540 21.93 -4.42 19.30
CA MET A 540 20.93 -4.96 20.22
C MET A 540 21.53 -6.04 21.14
N GLU A 541 22.38 -6.92 20.61
CA GLU A 541 23.14 -7.88 21.42
C GLU A 541 24.08 -7.17 22.40
N ASP A 542 24.80 -6.13 21.95
CA ASP A 542 25.66 -5.31 22.80
C ASP A 542 24.83 -4.71 23.96
N VAL A 543 23.63 -4.17 23.69
CA VAL A 543 22.70 -3.66 24.73
C VAL A 543 22.26 -4.76 25.70
N VAL A 544 21.93 -5.96 25.21
CA VAL A 544 21.55 -7.10 26.06
C VAL A 544 22.71 -7.56 26.94
N VAL A 545 23.92 -7.61 26.37
CA VAL A 545 25.15 -7.90 27.13
C VAL A 545 25.38 -6.83 28.19
N GLY A 546 25.25 -5.54 27.84
CA GLY A 546 25.36 -4.45 28.79
C GLY A 546 24.37 -4.56 29.95
N LEU A 547 23.11 -4.88 29.66
CA LEU A 547 22.09 -5.15 30.68
C LEU A 547 22.49 -6.32 31.58
N THR A 548 23.05 -7.39 31.00
CA THR A 548 23.49 -8.58 31.73
C THR A 548 24.69 -8.27 32.64
N GLU A 549 25.67 -7.50 32.15
CA GLU A 549 26.84 -7.04 32.92
C GLU A 549 26.45 -6.11 34.08
N VAL A 550 25.53 -5.18 33.85
CA VAL A 550 25.01 -4.32 34.92
C VAL A 550 24.25 -5.16 35.96
N ASN A 551 23.46 -6.14 35.52
CA ASN A 551 22.71 -7.03 36.41
C ASN A 551 23.63 -8.00 37.19
N SER A 552 24.79 -8.38 36.65
CA SER A 552 25.81 -9.15 37.37
C SER A 552 26.64 -8.30 38.34
N GLY A 553 26.39 -7.00 38.40
CA GLY A 553 27.04 -6.06 39.31
C GLY A 553 28.23 -5.30 38.72
N ASN A 554 28.59 -5.54 37.45
CA ASN A 554 29.64 -4.82 36.74
C ASN A 554 29.10 -3.49 36.17
N LEU A 555 29.09 -2.47 37.02
CA LEU A 555 28.63 -1.13 36.66
C LEU A 555 29.66 -0.30 35.89
N GLU A 556 30.84 -0.86 35.58
CA GLU A 556 31.87 -0.19 34.79
C GLU A 556 31.68 -0.40 33.28
N TYR A 557 30.94 -1.44 32.89
CA TYR A 557 30.68 -1.75 31.49
C TYR A 557 29.96 -0.60 30.79
N ARG A 558 30.45 -0.20 29.61
CA ARG A 558 29.87 0.87 28.78
C ARG A 558 29.65 0.38 27.36
N LEU A 559 28.48 0.70 26.83
CA LEU A 559 28.16 0.48 25.42
C LEU A 559 28.88 1.52 24.56
N VAL A 560 29.36 1.09 23.40
CA VAL A 560 29.92 2.02 22.40
C VAL A 560 28.81 2.38 21.40
N PRO A 561 28.30 3.61 21.38
CA PRO A 561 27.31 4.02 20.39
C PRO A 561 27.97 4.01 19.00
N ARG A 562 27.56 3.09 18.13
CA ARG A 562 28.10 2.93 16.77
C ARG A 562 27.31 3.67 15.69
N VAL A 563 26.08 4.06 15.99
CA VAL A 563 25.13 4.67 15.04
C VAL A 563 24.48 5.87 15.73
N GLU A 564 24.10 6.90 14.97
CA GLU A 564 23.43 8.13 15.48
C GLU A 564 21.90 8.05 15.32
N ASP A 565 21.35 6.84 15.47
CA ASP A 565 19.92 6.54 15.34
C ASP A 565 19.30 6.16 16.71
N GLU A 566 18.12 5.57 16.71
CA GLU A 566 17.40 5.14 17.92
C GLU A 566 18.22 4.16 18.77
N ILE A 567 19.02 3.30 18.14
CA ILE A 567 19.87 2.34 18.85
C ILE A 567 21.06 3.05 19.49
N GLY A 568 21.66 4.02 18.77
CA GLY A 568 22.66 4.93 19.33
C GLY A 568 22.17 5.68 20.56
N PHE A 569 20.93 6.17 20.49
CA PHE A 569 20.26 6.80 21.62
C PHE A 569 20.09 5.83 22.80
N ILE A 570 19.63 4.60 22.57
CA ILE A 570 19.51 3.58 23.62
C ILE A 570 20.88 3.32 24.28
N ALA A 571 21.95 3.18 23.51
CA ALA A 571 23.30 2.96 24.05
C ALA A 571 23.78 4.13 24.93
N ARG A 572 23.53 5.38 24.51
CA ARG A 572 23.86 6.58 25.31
C ARG A 572 23.03 6.68 26.58
N SER A 573 21.74 6.41 26.49
CA SER A 573 20.81 6.41 27.61
C SER A 573 21.17 5.32 28.63
N PHE A 574 21.51 4.12 28.16
CA PHE A 574 22.06 3.04 28.98
C PHE A 574 23.34 3.47 29.71
N ASN A 575 24.30 4.09 29.02
CA ASN A 575 25.53 4.56 29.66
C ASN A 575 25.31 5.68 30.69
N ARG A 576 24.29 6.52 30.52
CA ARG A 576 23.88 7.51 31.53
C ARG A 576 23.31 6.81 32.75
N MET A 577 22.44 5.82 32.55
CA MET A 577 21.85 5.01 33.63
C MET A 577 22.95 4.25 34.40
N ALA A 578 23.82 3.52 33.73
CA ALA A 578 24.91 2.76 34.36
C ALA A 578 25.86 3.67 35.17
N ARG A 579 26.17 4.87 34.68
CA ARG A 579 26.92 5.90 35.44
C ARG A 579 26.18 6.36 36.69
N SER A 580 24.87 6.59 36.59
CA SER A 580 24.05 7.00 37.73
C SER A 580 24.03 5.91 38.81
N ILE A 581 23.85 4.65 38.41
CA ILE A 581 23.86 3.50 39.33
C ILE A 581 25.25 3.32 39.96
N GLN A 582 26.33 3.43 39.19
CA GLN A 582 27.69 3.35 39.73
C GLN A 582 27.97 4.46 40.77
N ALA A 583 27.55 5.69 40.47
CA ALA A 583 27.69 6.80 41.41
C ALA A 583 26.84 6.58 42.68
N ALA A 584 25.64 6.02 42.56
CA ALA A 584 24.80 5.67 43.68
C ALA A 584 25.43 4.56 44.55
N ARG A 585 25.99 3.51 43.93
CA ARG A 585 26.67 2.40 44.62
C ARG A 585 27.95 2.85 45.32
N LYS A 586 28.78 3.67 44.68
CA LYS A 586 29.99 4.23 45.30
C LYS A 586 29.66 5.09 46.52
N ARG A 587 28.57 5.85 46.45
CA ARG A 587 28.03 6.55 47.62
C ARG A 587 27.57 5.55 48.68
N LEU A 588 26.86 4.47 48.31
CA LEU A 588 26.45 3.41 49.24
C LEU A 588 27.63 2.74 49.98
N GLU A 589 28.71 2.39 49.28
CA GLU A 589 29.91 1.77 49.89
C GLU A 589 30.66 2.74 50.81
N GLN A 590 30.74 4.03 50.44
CA GLN A 590 31.28 5.06 51.34
C GLN A 590 30.48 5.15 52.66
N TYR A 591 29.16 4.95 52.62
CA TYR A 591 28.34 4.91 53.83
C TYR A 591 28.42 3.59 54.59
N ALA A 592 28.61 2.45 53.91
CA ALA A 592 28.81 1.15 54.57
C ALA A 592 30.12 1.14 55.39
N ASN A 593 31.19 1.73 54.84
CA ASN A 593 32.48 1.90 55.53
C ASN A 593 32.38 2.89 56.71
N GLU A 594 31.46 3.87 56.69
CA GLU A 594 31.15 4.73 57.84
C GLU A 594 30.29 4.03 58.91
N LEU A 595 29.62 2.92 58.56
CA LEU A 595 28.72 2.18 59.46
C LEU A 595 29.42 0.99 60.16
N GLU A 596 30.43 0.39 59.53
CA GLU A 596 31.25 -0.70 60.11
C GLU A 596 31.93 -0.32 61.43
N GLU A 597 32.17 0.98 61.67
CA GLU A 597 32.74 1.49 62.92
C GLU A 597 31.71 1.54 64.08
N LYS A 598 30.40 1.42 63.79
CA LYS A 598 29.31 1.61 64.77
C LYS A 598 28.45 0.38 65.07
N VAL A 599 28.65 -0.74 64.37
CA VAL A 599 27.79 -1.93 64.50
C VAL A 599 28.28 -2.92 65.58
N LYS A 600 29.35 -2.60 66.33
CA LYS A 600 29.92 -3.53 67.31
C LYS A 600 29.06 -3.80 68.56
N ASP A 601 27.98 -3.04 68.82
CA ASP A 601 27.50 -2.91 70.20
C ASP A 601 26.08 -3.34 70.57
N ARG A 602 25.18 -3.78 69.68
CA ARG A 602 23.89 -4.33 70.18
C ARG A 602 23.27 -5.37 69.26
N THR A 603 23.35 -6.62 69.71
CA THR A 603 22.33 -7.67 69.58
C THR A 603 21.44 -7.57 70.83
N LYS A 604 20.19 -8.03 70.94
CA LYS A 604 19.47 -9.09 70.25
C LYS A 604 17.96 -9.00 70.54
N GLU A 605 17.15 -9.53 69.61
CA GLU A 605 15.89 -10.29 69.85
C GLU A 605 14.52 -9.58 69.78
N LEU A 606 14.44 -8.32 69.33
CA LEU A 606 13.18 -7.75 68.76
C LEU A 606 13.41 -7.10 67.37
N GLU A 607 14.57 -7.39 66.78
CA GLU A 607 15.11 -6.72 65.59
C GLU A 607 14.66 -7.33 64.26
N GLN A 608 14.20 -8.58 64.22
CA GLN A 608 14.08 -9.30 62.94
C GLN A 608 12.93 -8.79 62.06
N THR A 609 11.73 -8.56 62.62
CA THR A 609 10.58 -8.05 61.87
C THR A 609 10.67 -6.55 61.60
N LEU A 610 11.27 -5.79 62.53
CA LEU A 610 11.49 -4.35 62.39
C LEU A 610 12.61 -4.07 61.37
N ASN A 611 13.68 -4.87 61.34
CA ASN A 611 14.72 -4.79 60.32
C ASN A 611 14.20 -5.20 58.95
N GLU A 612 13.40 -6.27 58.82
CA GLU A 612 12.80 -6.61 57.52
C GLU A 612 11.92 -5.47 57.00
N VAL A 613 11.05 -4.88 57.84
CA VAL A 613 10.21 -3.74 57.43
C VAL A 613 11.05 -2.49 57.14
N GLN A 614 12.13 -2.26 57.89
CA GLN A 614 12.99 -1.08 57.73
C GLN A 614 13.93 -1.21 56.52
N GLU A 615 14.45 -2.41 56.23
CA GLU A 615 15.19 -2.74 55.01
C GLU A 615 14.27 -2.66 53.78
N LEU A 616 13.06 -3.25 53.85
CA LEU A 616 12.07 -3.16 52.78
C LEU A 616 11.65 -1.71 52.52
N LYS A 617 11.46 -0.91 53.57
CA LYS A 617 11.18 0.52 53.44
C LYS A 617 12.37 1.26 52.83
N GLN A 618 13.59 0.96 53.24
CA GLN A 618 14.80 1.60 52.70
C GLN A 618 15.04 1.24 51.24
N GLN A 619 14.74 -0.01 50.85
CA GLN A 619 14.75 -0.47 49.47
C GLN A 619 13.65 0.23 48.65
N GLN A 620 12.44 0.32 49.19
CA GLN A 620 11.33 1.03 48.54
C GLN A 620 11.63 2.52 48.34
N ASP A 621 12.20 3.20 49.35
CA ASP A 621 12.60 4.61 49.26
C ASP A 621 13.77 4.79 48.27
N ALA A 622 14.64 3.79 48.10
CA ALA A 622 15.67 3.78 47.04
C ALA A 622 15.05 3.66 45.64
N ASP A 623 14.05 2.78 45.46
CA ASP A 623 13.33 2.61 44.20
C ASP A 623 12.53 3.87 43.84
N TYR A 624 11.91 4.53 44.84
CA TYR A 624 11.27 5.83 44.67
C TYR A 624 12.27 6.90 44.25
N PHE A 625 13.45 6.93 44.87
CA PHE A 625 14.51 7.87 44.48
C PHE A 625 14.93 7.67 43.02
N LEU A 626 15.22 6.43 42.61
CA LEU A 626 15.61 6.11 41.24
C LEU A 626 14.52 6.50 40.23
N THR A 627 13.26 6.22 40.55
CA THR A 627 12.13 6.57 39.67
C THR A 627 11.95 8.09 39.55
N SER A 628 12.08 8.83 40.66
CA SER A 628 12.02 10.30 40.65
C SER A 628 13.12 10.93 39.77
N LEU A 629 14.32 10.34 39.74
CA LEU A 629 15.42 10.78 38.88
C LEU A 629 15.14 10.55 37.37
N LEU A 630 14.28 9.60 37.03
CA LEU A 630 13.86 9.37 35.64
C LEU A 630 12.74 10.33 35.21
N ILE A 631 11.85 10.70 36.13
CA ILE A 631 10.70 11.58 35.84
C ILE A 631 11.12 13.05 35.74
N LYS A 632 11.99 13.53 36.64
CA LYS A 632 12.40 14.95 36.68
C LYS A 632 12.89 15.53 35.35
N PRO A 633 13.74 14.85 34.55
CA PRO A 633 14.16 15.36 33.25
C PRO A 633 13.02 15.48 32.23
N LEU A 634 11.99 14.64 32.34
CA LEU A 634 10.82 14.65 31.45
C LEU A 634 9.85 15.77 31.84
N GLY A 635 9.70 16.04 33.14
CA GLY A 635 8.87 17.12 33.69
C GLY A 635 9.57 18.48 33.78
N SER A 636 10.32 18.85 32.75
CA SER A 636 11.12 20.08 32.74
C SER A 636 10.54 21.16 31.83
N ASN A 637 10.76 22.43 32.20
CA ASN A 637 10.41 23.59 31.39
C ASN A 637 11.55 23.91 30.41
N LYS A 638 11.34 23.61 29.13
CA LYS A 638 12.28 23.84 28.02
C LYS A 638 11.74 24.87 27.01
N ALA A 639 10.71 25.66 27.36
CA ALA A 639 10.15 26.66 26.46
C ALA A 639 11.09 27.86 26.27
N ASN A 640 10.99 28.51 25.10
CA ASN A 640 11.67 29.78 24.84
C ASN A 640 10.84 30.93 25.42
N GLN A 641 11.30 31.53 26.52
CA GLN A 641 10.49 32.44 27.36
C GLN A 641 10.51 33.91 26.88
N GLU A 642 10.49 34.17 25.57
CA GLU A 642 10.53 35.54 25.03
C GLU A 642 9.20 36.28 25.22
N ASN A 643 8.14 35.79 24.57
CA ASN A 643 6.80 36.41 24.63
C ASN A 643 5.80 35.62 25.48
N VAL A 644 6.07 34.33 25.70
CA VAL A 644 5.25 33.44 26.52
C VAL A 644 6.13 32.92 27.66
N LYS A 645 5.90 33.41 28.87
CA LYS A 645 6.60 32.94 30.06
C LYS A 645 5.85 31.76 30.67
N VAL A 646 6.56 30.67 30.93
CA VAL A 646 6.01 29.46 31.54
C VAL A 646 6.61 29.26 32.93
N GLU A 647 5.78 29.05 33.94
CA GLU A 647 6.21 28.77 35.32
C GLU A 647 5.49 27.51 35.84
N PHE A 648 6.20 26.68 36.61
CA PHE A 648 5.67 25.42 37.16
C PHE A 648 5.65 25.44 38.68
N LEU A 649 4.59 24.88 39.26
CA LEU A 649 4.54 24.42 40.63
C LEU A 649 4.19 22.93 40.62
N LEU A 650 4.93 22.13 41.36
CA LEU A 650 4.66 20.70 41.54
C LEU A 650 4.87 20.36 43.02
N LYS A 651 3.91 19.63 43.60
CA LYS A 651 3.92 19.14 44.98
C LYS A 651 3.29 17.74 45.00
N GLN A 652 4.11 16.72 45.18
CA GLN A 652 3.62 15.35 45.23
C GLN A 652 3.30 14.94 46.67
N LYS A 653 2.26 14.15 46.85
CA LYS A 653 1.78 13.64 48.13
C LYS A 653 2.79 12.70 48.77
N LYS A 654 3.40 11.80 47.99
CA LYS A 654 4.40 10.86 48.51
C LYS A 654 5.76 11.54 48.57
N LYS A 655 6.06 12.06 49.76
CA LYS A 655 7.39 12.48 50.16
C LYS A 655 8.13 11.31 50.79
N PHE A 656 9.41 11.19 50.46
CA PHE A 656 10.27 10.18 51.04
C PHE A 656 11.65 10.78 51.30
N THR A 657 12.32 10.24 52.31
CA THR A 657 13.66 10.66 52.67
C THR A 657 14.59 9.51 52.40
N PHE A 658 15.32 9.61 51.29
CA PHE A 658 16.39 8.66 51.02
C PHE A 658 17.72 9.28 51.46
N ARG A 659 18.19 8.86 52.64
CA ARG A 659 19.38 9.39 53.33
C ARG A 659 19.24 10.85 53.74
N LYS A 660 19.91 11.78 53.03
CA LYS A 660 19.91 13.24 53.28
C LYS A 660 19.11 14.03 52.23
N HIS A 661 18.55 13.35 51.23
CA HIS A 661 17.75 13.98 50.19
C HIS A 661 16.28 13.73 50.50
N GLU A 662 15.54 14.82 50.67
CA GLU A 662 14.09 14.79 50.63
C GLU A 662 13.66 14.95 49.18
N ASP A 663 12.88 13.99 48.69
CA ASP A 663 12.36 14.01 47.33
C ASP A 663 10.89 13.58 47.33
N GLU A 664 10.24 13.78 46.19
CA GLU A 664 8.81 13.55 46.03
C GLU A 664 8.54 12.79 44.73
N ILE A 665 7.53 11.92 44.75
CA ILE A 665 7.15 11.06 43.63
C ILE A 665 5.62 10.97 43.57
N GLY A 666 5.04 11.04 42.37
CA GLY A 666 3.59 10.98 42.20
C GLY A 666 3.18 10.91 40.74
N GLY A 667 1.87 11.08 40.50
CA GLY A 667 1.24 10.96 39.18
C GLY A 667 1.25 12.25 38.36
N ASP A 668 1.45 13.39 39.00
CA ASP A 668 1.40 14.70 38.36
C ASP A 668 2.68 15.04 37.58
N LEU A 669 2.51 15.66 36.41
CA LEU A 669 3.60 16.04 35.52
C LEU A 669 3.33 17.34 34.77
N ASN A 670 4.31 18.26 34.82
CA ASN A 670 4.33 19.48 34.02
C ASN A 670 5.43 19.39 32.96
N ILE A 671 5.08 19.62 31.70
CA ILE A 671 6.03 19.67 30.58
C ILE A 671 5.81 20.95 29.79
N SER A 672 6.91 21.60 29.39
CA SER A 672 6.83 22.71 28.44
C SER A 672 8.03 22.69 27.53
N ASN A 673 7.79 23.00 26.26
CA ASN A 673 8.80 22.93 25.21
C ASN A 673 8.49 23.93 24.11
N HIS A 674 9.36 24.01 23.10
CA HIS A 674 9.18 24.93 21.96
C HIS A 674 9.30 24.17 20.64
N ILE A 675 8.39 24.46 19.69
CA ILE A 675 8.33 23.85 18.35
C ILE A 675 8.04 24.88 17.26
N ASP A 676 8.45 24.55 16.03
CA ASP A 676 8.15 25.34 14.83
C ASP A 676 7.11 24.64 13.95
N LEU A 677 6.00 25.33 13.65
CA LEU A 677 4.96 24.87 12.74
C LEU A 677 4.64 25.95 11.70
N GLN A 678 4.66 25.57 10.42
CA GLN A 678 4.38 26.44 9.27
C GLN A 678 5.23 27.74 9.25
N GLY A 679 6.45 27.67 9.77
CA GLY A 679 7.37 28.80 9.86
C GLY A 679 7.08 29.78 11.01
N ARG A 680 6.28 29.37 12.01
CA ARG A 680 6.03 30.10 13.24
C ARG A 680 6.45 29.33 14.48
N SER A 681 6.86 30.10 15.49
CA SER A 681 7.27 29.65 16.81
C SER A 681 6.06 29.41 17.71
N TYR A 682 6.01 28.25 18.37
CA TYR A 682 4.98 27.93 19.36
C TYR A 682 5.59 27.44 20.67
N THR A 683 5.03 27.92 21.77
CA THR A 683 5.26 27.37 23.11
C THR A 683 4.26 26.25 23.39
N VAL A 684 4.78 25.04 23.59
CA VAL A 684 4.00 23.85 23.92
C VAL A 684 3.95 23.66 25.43
N PHE A 685 2.81 23.24 25.95
CA PHE A 685 2.67 22.82 27.34
C PHE A 685 1.80 21.58 27.48
N LEU A 686 2.04 20.82 28.55
CA LEU A 686 1.22 19.70 28.99
C LEU A 686 1.24 19.68 30.51
N ASN A 687 0.06 19.73 31.12
CA ASN A 687 -0.15 19.31 32.51
C ASN A 687 -0.91 17.98 32.45
N GLY A 688 -0.44 16.98 33.17
CA GLY A 688 -1.11 15.69 33.26
C GLY A 688 -1.07 15.12 34.66
N ASP A 689 -2.12 14.41 35.01
CA ASP A 689 -2.28 13.67 36.25
C ASP A 689 -2.57 12.20 35.88
N ALA A 690 -1.62 11.32 36.24
CA ALA A 690 -1.73 9.90 36.00
C ALA A 690 -2.35 9.17 37.19
N MET A 691 -3.29 8.27 36.92
CA MET A 691 -4.00 7.50 37.93
C MET A 691 -3.06 6.81 38.94
N GLY A 692 -3.15 7.27 40.19
CA GLY A 692 -2.37 6.77 41.33
C GLY A 692 -1.43 7.84 41.90
N LYS A 693 -1.01 7.71 43.17
CA LYS A 693 -0.35 8.82 43.92
C LYS A 693 1.13 8.59 44.28
N SER A 694 1.67 7.44 43.89
CA SER A 694 3.03 7.02 44.26
C SER A 694 3.63 6.26 43.09
N MET A 695 4.21 5.08 43.28
CA MET A 695 4.90 4.34 42.22
C MET A 695 4.02 4.06 40.98
N GLN A 696 2.73 3.77 41.17
CA GLN A 696 1.80 3.55 40.07
C GLN A 696 1.61 4.83 39.23
N GLY A 697 1.28 5.95 39.87
CA GLY A 697 1.15 7.26 39.22
C GLY A 697 2.45 7.68 38.54
N ALA A 698 3.58 7.48 39.21
CA ALA A 698 4.92 7.75 38.68
C ALA A 698 5.24 6.94 37.41
N GLY A 699 4.78 5.68 37.34
CA GLY A 699 4.86 4.88 36.12
C GLY A 699 4.05 5.49 34.97
N GLY A 700 2.84 6.00 35.25
CA GLY A 700 2.02 6.71 34.28
C GLY A 700 2.66 8.02 33.81
N ALA A 701 3.19 8.83 34.74
CA ALA A 701 3.91 10.06 34.44
C ALA A 701 5.17 9.82 33.58
N LEU A 702 5.92 8.76 33.86
CA LEU A 702 7.10 8.37 33.07
C LEU A 702 6.72 8.03 31.62
N VAL A 703 5.64 7.27 31.42
CA VAL A 703 5.15 6.92 30.07
C VAL A 703 4.64 8.17 29.35
N LEU A 704 3.84 9.00 30.02
CA LEU A 704 3.33 10.25 29.46
C LEU A 704 4.47 11.18 29.00
N GLY A 705 5.45 11.42 29.88
CA GLY A 705 6.58 12.29 29.60
C GLY A 705 7.48 11.77 28.48
N SER A 706 7.76 10.46 28.45
CA SER A 706 8.62 9.88 27.42
C SER A 706 7.99 9.88 26.02
N VAL A 707 6.70 9.60 25.91
CA VAL A 707 5.97 9.64 24.64
C VAL A 707 5.81 11.09 24.17
N PHE A 708 5.47 12.01 25.05
CA PHE A 708 5.31 13.41 24.68
C PHE A 708 6.64 14.03 24.22
N GLU A 709 7.74 13.76 24.91
CA GLU A 709 9.07 14.22 24.48
C GLU A 709 9.45 13.67 23.10
N SER A 710 9.13 12.40 22.82
CA SER A 710 9.32 11.80 21.49
C SER A 710 8.52 12.53 20.39
N ILE A 711 7.29 12.94 20.68
CA ILE A 711 6.46 13.73 19.76
C ILE A 711 7.13 15.08 19.46
N ILE A 712 7.65 15.76 20.49
CA ILE A 712 8.34 17.06 20.33
C ILE A 712 9.61 16.90 19.47
N GLU A 713 10.47 15.94 19.79
CA GLU A 713 11.73 15.75 19.07
C GLU A 713 11.51 15.38 17.60
N ARG A 714 10.54 14.50 17.32
CA ARG A 714 10.17 14.14 15.95
C ARG A 714 9.63 15.35 15.17
N THR A 715 8.96 16.28 15.83
CA THR A 715 8.49 17.54 15.23
C THR A 715 9.65 18.45 14.84
N ARG A 716 10.72 18.48 15.63
CA ARG A 716 11.94 19.27 15.36
C ARG A 716 12.78 18.72 14.22
N VAL A 717 12.80 17.40 14.04
CA VAL A 717 13.64 16.74 13.04
C VAL A 717 12.94 16.57 11.70
N VAL A 718 11.63 16.28 11.68
CA VAL A 718 10.93 15.88 10.45
C VAL A 718 10.22 17.05 9.78
N ASP A 719 10.71 17.48 8.62
CA ASP A 719 10.17 18.63 7.85
C ASP A 719 8.69 18.49 7.46
N ILE A 720 8.20 17.26 7.26
CA ILE A 720 6.79 17.03 6.92
C ILE A 720 5.88 17.38 8.11
N ILE A 721 6.35 17.15 9.34
CA ILE A 721 5.58 17.46 10.56
C ILE A 721 5.57 18.97 10.80
N LYS A 722 6.70 19.66 10.54
CA LYS A 722 6.78 21.14 10.59
C LYS A 722 5.80 21.84 9.65
N LYS A 723 5.32 21.17 8.59
CA LYS A 723 4.33 21.72 7.66
C LYS A 723 2.87 21.56 8.14
N GLN A 724 2.64 20.82 9.23
CA GLN A 724 1.30 20.65 9.80
C GLN A 724 0.80 21.94 10.46
N SER A 725 -0.52 22.14 10.46
CA SER A 725 -1.13 23.23 11.22
C SER A 725 -1.14 22.89 12.73
N PRO A 726 -1.23 23.90 13.62
CA PRO A 726 -1.34 23.69 15.06
C PRO A 726 -2.47 22.74 15.44
N GLU A 727 -3.63 22.85 14.77
CA GLU A 727 -4.78 21.98 15.04
C GLU A 727 -4.48 20.51 14.69
N ARG A 728 -3.84 20.29 13.53
CA ARG A 728 -3.50 18.93 13.11
C ARG A 728 -2.43 18.30 13.99
N TRP A 729 -1.41 19.09 14.35
CA TRP A 729 -0.35 18.63 15.23
C TRP A 729 -0.91 18.21 16.59
N LEU A 730 -1.71 19.08 17.21
CA LEU A 730 -2.28 18.85 18.54
C LEU A 730 -3.22 17.64 18.56
N LYS A 731 -4.06 17.50 17.53
CA LYS A 731 -4.91 16.31 17.34
C LYS A 731 -4.08 15.02 17.25
N ASN A 732 -3.03 15.02 16.42
CA ASN A 732 -2.21 13.84 16.20
C ASN A 732 -1.46 13.44 17.48
N ALA A 733 -0.90 14.43 18.18
CA ALA A 733 -0.22 14.23 19.46
C ALA A 733 -1.18 13.65 20.52
N PHE A 734 -2.40 14.20 20.62
CA PHE A 734 -3.44 13.67 21.50
C PHE A 734 -3.81 12.22 21.17
N ILE A 735 -4.03 11.89 19.89
CA ILE A 735 -4.35 10.51 19.46
C ILE A 735 -3.21 9.56 19.82
N GLU A 736 -1.96 9.97 19.58
CA GLU A 736 -0.80 9.12 19.88
C GLU A 736 -0.69 8.83 21.38
N LEU A 737 -0.84 9.84 22.23
CA LEU A 737 -0.92 9.66 23.68
C LEU A 737 -2.09 8.75 24.08
N HIS A 738 -3.29 9.03 23.57
CA HIS A 738 -4.49 8.24 23.87
C HIS A 738 -4.31 6.77 23.49
N LYS A 739 -3.72 6.47 22.32
CA LYS A 739 -3.47 5.10 21.86
C LYS A 739 -2.42 4.36 22.68
N VAL A 740 -1.40 5.05 23.18
CA VAL A 740 -0.46 4.44 24.13
C VAL A 740 -1.20 4.05 25.41
N PHE A 741 -2.02 4.94 25.96
CA PHE A 741 -2.74 4.64 27.19
C PHE A 741 -3.87 3.62 27.00
N GLU A 742 -4.50 3.55 25.83
CA GLU A 742 -5.50 2.52 25.50
C GLU A 742 -4.90 1.11 25.54
N SER A 743 -3.59 0.98 25.28
CA SER A 743 -2.88 -0.30 25.37
C SER A 743 -2.77 -0.85 26.80
N PHE A 744 -3.01 -0.02 27.83
CA PHE A 744 -3.13 -0.46 29.22
C PHE A 744 -4.52 -1.02 29.56
N ASP A 745 -5.46 -1.09 28.62
CA ASP A 745 -6.78 -1.72 28.78
C ASP A 745 -7.55 -1.23 30.03
N GLY A 746 -7.52 0.09 30.27
CA GLY A 746 -8.17 0.74 31.41
C GLY A 746 -7.44 0.59 32.76
N SER A 747 -6.32 -0.14 32.84
CA SER A 747 -5.53 -0.28 34.08
C SER A 747 -4.75 0.97 34.48
N MET A 748 -4.54 1.88 33.52
CA MET A 748 -3.92 3.19 33.71
C MET A 748 -4.67 4.22 32.86
N LEU A 749 -5.11 5.29 33.49
CA LEU A 749 -5.76 6.43 32.84
C LEU A 749 -5.03 7.71 33.22
N VAL A 750 -5.04 8.70 32.34
CA VAL A 750 -4.39 9.99 32.58
C VAL A 750 -5.36 11.11 32.25
N SER A 751 -5.60 12.00 33.22
CA SER A 751 -6.24 13.29 32.95
C SER A 751 -5.16 14.26 32.45
N SER A 752 -5.44 15.08 31.44
CA SER A 752 -4.45 16.07 30.99
C SER A 752 -5.05 17.26 30.25
N VAL A 753 -4.34 18.38 30.31
CA VAL A 753 -4.51 19.51 29.38
C VAL A 753 -3.21 19.69 28.62
N MET A 754 -3.31 19.72 27.29
CA MET A 754 -2.16 19.98 26.41
C MET A 754 -2.51 21.04 25.38
N GLY A 755 -1.54 21.89 25.07
CA GLY A 755 -1.77 23.00 24.15
C GLY A 755 -0.50 23.63 23.58
N LEU A 756 -0.76 24.58 22.68
CA LEU A 756 0.21 25.38 21.94
C LEU A 756 -0.18 26.86 22.08
N VAL A 757 0.78 27.73 22.34
CA VAL A 757 0.61 29.18 22.28
C VAL A 757 1.45 29.70 21.12
N ASP A 758 0.85 30.44 20.18
CA ASP A 758 1.58 31.17 19.14
C ASP A 758 2.38 32.31 19.82
N ASP A 759 3.72 32.25 19.75
CA ASP A 759 4.59 33.18 20.49
C ASP A 759 4.50 34.61 19.95
N GLU A 760 4.01 34.82 18.72
CA GLU A 760 3.87 36.15 18.13
C GLU A 760 2.46 36.72 18.35
N LEU A 761 1.43 35.91 18.13
CA LEU A 761 0.04 36.36 18.12
C LEU A 761 -0.72 36.09 19.42
N GLY A 762 -0.18 35.29 20.35
CA GLY A 762 -0.83 34.96 21.61
C GLY A 762 -2.08 34.08 21.45
N ILE A 763 -2.17 33.29 20.38
CA ILE A 763 -3.31 32.38 20.18
C ILE A 763 -3.02 31.04 20.87
N LEU A 764 -3.87 30.69 21.83
CA LEU A 764 -3.84 29.42 22.55
C LEU A 764 -4.70 28.38 21.82
N TYR A 765 -4.10 27.26 21.43
CA TYR A 765 -4.76 26.06 20.92
C TYR A 765 -4.63 24.95 21.96
N TYR A 766 -5.71 24.35 22.43
CA TYR A 766 -5.60 23.33 23.48
C TYR A 766 -6.73 22.29 23.44
N ILE A 767 -6.45 21.16 24.11
CA ILE A 767 -7.36 20.05 24.36
C ILE A 767 -7.32 19.74 25.86
N ASN A 768 -8.50 19.55 26.45
CA ASN A 768 -8.69 19.13 27.84
C ASN A 768 -9.33 17.74 27.89
N ALA A 769 -8.66 16.80 28.55
CA ALA A 769 -9.03 15.40 28.71
C ALA A 769 -9.42 15.09 30.15
N GLU A 770 -10.66 15.45 30.52
CA GLU A 770 -11.25 15.22 31.85
C GLU A 770 -10.35 15.72 32.99
N HIS A 771 -9.72 16.88 32.76
CA HIS A 771 -8.80 17.53 33.67
C HIS A 771 -9.36 18.90 34.09
N PRO A 772 -9.06 19.43 35.28
CA PRO A 772 -9.74 20.63 35.78
C PRO A 772 -9.67 21.83 34.82
N TRP A 773 -10.75 22.63 34.80
CA TRP A 773 -10.89 23.71 33.83
C TRP A 773 -9.76 24.74 33.90
N THR A 774 -9.37 25.21 32.73
CA THR A 774 -8.33 26.21 32.56
C THR A 774 -8.82 27.58 33.01
N VAL A 775 -7.99 28.32 33.76
CA VAL A 775 -8.34 29.61 34.36
C VAL A 775 -7.59 30.74 33.68
N LEU A 776 -8.32 31.75 33.24
CA LEU A 776 -7.79 33.05 32.82
C LEU A 776 -7.77 34.00 34.01
N TYR A 777 -6.64 34.65 34.22
CA TYR A 777 -6.49 35.80 35.11
C TYR A 777 -6.16 37.04 34.29
N ARG A 778 -7.08 38.00 34.29
CA ARG A 778 -6.98 39.26 33.55
C ARG A 778 -7.46 40.41 34.43
N ASP A 779 -6.68 41.49 34.49
CA ASP A 779 -7.02 42.71 35.23
C ASP A 779 -7.44 42.48 36.70
N GLY A 780 -6.87 41.47 37.36
CA GLY A 780 -7.18 41.14 38.74
C GLY A 780 -8.35 40.19 38.95
N ILE A 781 -9.01 39.71 37.88
CA ILE A 781 -10.18 38.84 37.94
C ILE A 781 -9.83 37.47 37.37
N ALA A 782 -10.25 36.40 38.05
CA ALA A 782 -10.09 35.02 37.59
C ALA A 782 -11.40 34.45 37.04
N SER A 783 -11.35 33.78 35.88
CA SER A 783 -12.51 33.14 35.25
C SER A 783 -12.11 31.88 34.48
N PHE A 784 -13.02 30.91 34.35
CA PHE A 784 -12.81 29.76 33.47
C PHE A 784 -12.98 30.15 32.00
N ILE A 785 -12.18 29.56 31.11
CA ILE A 785 -12.33 29.73 29.65
C ILE A 785 -13.08 28.56 28.97
N GLU A 786 -13.47 27.56 29.77
CA GLU A 786 -14.21 26.37 29.35
C GLU A 786 -15.54 26.28 30.10
N ASN A 787 -16.56 25.69 29.46
CA ASN A 787 -17.90 25.57 30.03
C ASN A 787 -18.39 24.11 30.13
N GLU A 788 -17.67 23.15 29.53
CA GLU A 788 -18.04 21.72 29.51
C GLU A 788 -16.77 20.84 29.40
N PHE A 789 -16.75 19.71 30.12
CA PHE A 789 -15.74 18.67 29.90
C PHE A 789 -15.98 17.97 28.58
N MET A 790 -14.90 17.70 27.88
CA MET A 790 -14.98 17.58 26.44
C MET A 790 -14.39 16.26 25.90
N PHE A 791 -13.42 15.68 26.61
CA PHE A 791 -12.93 14.33 26.37
C PHE A 791 -12.84 13.55 27.67
N ARG A 792 -12.91 12.22 27.56
CA ARG A 792 -12.56 11.31 28.64
C ARG A 792 -11.05 11.30 28.87
N LYS A 793 -10.62 10.82 30.04
CA LYS A 793 -9.21 10.55 30.35
C LYS A 793 -8.53 9.74 29.23
N LEU A 794 -7.25 9.99 29.00
CA LEU A 794 -6.44 9.21 28.07
C LEU A 794 -6.45 7.73 28.50
N GLY A 795 -6.65 6.82 27.53
CA GLY A 795 -6.69 5.37 27.77
C GLY A 795 -8.08 4.76 27.96
N THR A 796 -9.16 5.56 28.01
CA THR A 796 -10.52 5.02 28.03
C THR A 796 -10.83 4.28 26.72
N THR A 797 -11.32 3.04 26.82
CA THR A 797 -11.73 2.25 25.66
C THR A 797 -13.11 2.70 25.13
N GLY A 798 -13.30 2.67 23.82
CA GLY A 798 -14.59 2.98 23.22
C GLY A 798 -14.95 4.48 23.15
N VAL A 799 -13.96 5.37 23.12
CA VAL A 799 -14.19 6.80 22.85
C VAL A 799 -14.67 6.97 21.40
N GLU A 800 -15.98 6.84 21.17
CA GLU A 800 -16.65 7.30 19.97
C GLU A 800 -16.96 8.79 20.12
N GLY A 801 -16.08 9.64 19.56
CA GLY A 801 -16.26 11.09 19.58
C GLY A 801 -15.37 11.79 18.55
N THR A 802 -15.86 12.90 17.98
CA THR A 802 -15.06 13.77 17.12
C THR A 802 -14.15 14.64 17.97
N ILE A 803 -12.82 14.49 17.82
CA ILE A 803 -11.83 15.36 18.46
C ILE A 803 -12.00 16.80 17.96
N PHE A 804 -11.98 17.76 18.89
CA PHE A 804 -12.04 19.18 18.63
C PHE A 804 -11.01 19.91 19.50
N ILE A 805 -10.63 21.10 19.05
CA ILE A 805 -9.55 21.91 19.58
C ILE A 805 -10.11 23.28 19.90
N LYS A 806 -9.93 23.70 21.15
CA LYS A 806 -10.33 25.03 21.59
C LYS A 806 -9.26 26.03 21.20
N THR A 807 -9.73 27.21 20.79
CA THR A 807 -8.86 28.34 20.46
C THR A 807 -9.25 29.54 21.31
N PHE A 808 -8.28 30.18 21.94
CA PHE A 808 -8.47 31.37 22.77
C PHE A 808 -7.42 32.43 22.41
N GLN A 809 -7.81 33.70 22.40
CA GLN A 809 -6.92 34.83 22.08
C GLN A 809 -6.42 35.46 23.37
N LEU A 810 -5.11 35.41 23.62
CA LEU A 810 -4.48 36.08 24.76
C LEU A 810 -4.19 37.55 24.42
N GLU A 811 -4.32 38.39 25.43
CA GLU A 811 -3.92 39.79 25.43
C GLU A 811 -2.63 39.96 26.25
N PRO A 812 -1.76 40.93 25.90
CA PRO A 812 -0.57 41.21 26.70
C PRO A 812 -0.93 41.48 28.16
N GLY A 813 -0.32 40.74 29.08
CA GLY A 813 -0.61 40.76 30.52
C GLY A 813 -1.45 39.59 31.02
N ASP A 814 -2.12 38.86 30.12
CA ASP A 814 -2.91 37.69 30.50
C ASP A 814 -2.06 36.59 31.13
N CYS A 815 -2.66 35.89 32.11
CA CYS A 815 -2.13 34.65 32.66
C CYS A 815 -3.15 33.52 32.54
N ILE A 816 -2.75 32.40 31.94
CA ILE A 816 -3.52 31.15 31.94
C ILE A 816 -2.94 30.20 32.99
N PHE A 817 -3.81 29.62 33.80
CA PHE A 817 -3.48 28.60 34.79
C PHE A 817 -4.11 27.26 34.40
N VAL A 818 -3.28 26.23 34.44
CA VAL A 818 -3.65 24.84 34.19
C VAL A 818 -3.15 24.01 35.36
N GLY A 819 -3.93 23.07 35.87
CA GLY A 819 -3.47 22.26 37.00
C GLY A 819 -4.36 21.09 37.35
N SER A 820 -3.78 20.14 38.08
CA SER A 820 -4.41 18.89 38.52
C SER A 820 -5.53 19.10 39.53
N ASP A 821 -6.31 18.03 39.73
CA ASP A 821 -7.43 17.98 40.67
C ASP A 821 -7.01 18.27 42.11
N GLY A 822 -5.75 18.04 42.49
CA GLY A 822 -5.21 18.44 43.80
C GLY A 822 -5.40 19.92 44.15
N ARG A 823 -5.66 20.80 43.19
CA ARG A 823 -5.98 22.22 43.45
C ARG A 823 -7.40 22.43 44.01
N ASP A 824 -8.29 21.48 43.73
CA ASP A 824 -9.71 21.48 44.10
C ASP A 824 -9.97 20.47 45.25
N ASP A 825 -9.19 19.38 45.33
CA ASP A 825 -9.24 18.28 46.31
C ASP A 825 -8.65 18.65 47.70
N ILE A 826 -9.27 19.63 48.34
CA ILE A 826 -8.86 20.17 49.64
C ILE A 826 -9.75 19.61 50.76
N ILE A 827 -9.13 19.05 51.80
CA ILE A 827 -9.84 18.59 53.00
C ILE A 827 -10.07 19.79 53.92
N VAL A 828 -11.33 20.18 54.07
CA VAL A 828 -11.79 21.36 54.84
C VAL A 828 -12.24 21.01 56.27
N GLY A 829 -12.46 19.73 56.59
CA GLY A 829 -12.84 19.29 57.93
C GLY A 829 -13.06 17.78 58.06
N MET A 830 -13.57 17.36 59.22
CA MET A 830 -14.08 16.01 59.46
C MET A 830 -15.55 16.11 59.89
N ASP A 831 -16.39 15.20 59.44
CA ASP A 831 -17.78 15.13 59.89
C ASP A 831 -17.90 14.49 61.28
N SER A 832 -19.14 14.40 61.78
CA SER A 832 -19.46 13.81 63.09
C SER A 832 -19.14 12.31 63.20
N ASP A 833 -18.95 11.62 62.08
CA ASP A 833 -18.66 10.18 62.00
C ASP A 833 -17.16 9.90 61.76
N GLY A 834 -16.35 10.95 61.57
CA GLY A 834 -14.90 10.90 61.37
C GLY A 834 -14.46 10.84 59.91
N ASP A 835 -15.38 10.97 58.95
CA ASP A 835 -15.08 11.03 57.52
C ASP A 835 -14.63 12.43 57.10
N ARG A 836 -13.76 12.48 56.08
CA ARG A 836 -13.13 13.73 55.62
C ARG A 836 -14.11 14.50 54.73
N ILE A 837 -14.34 15.77 55.04
CA ILE A 837 -15.11 16.69 54.20
C ILE A 837 -14.15 17.27 53.14
N ILE A 838 -14.40 16.94 51.88
CA ILE A 838 -13.66 17.47 50.72
C ILE A 838 -14.41 18.69 50.17
N ASN A 839 -13.68 19.67 49.67
CA ASN A 839 -14.25 20.84 49.02
C ASN A 839 -15.00 20.46 47.72
N ASP A 840 -16.29 20.81 47.65
CA ASP A 840 -17.11 20.64 46.45
C ASP A 840 -17.28 21.96 45.64
N ASP A 841 -16.70 23.09 46.10
CA ASP A 841 -16.78 24.38 45.41
C ASP A 841 -15.66 24.54 44.38
N GLU A 842 -15.97 24.31 43.10
CA GLU A 842 -15.06 24.50 41.97
C GLU A 842 -14.59 25.98 41.80
N LYS A 843 -15.29 26.96 42.37
CA LYS A 843 -14.88 28.38 42.30
C LYS A 843 -13.85 28.76 43.35
N LEU A 844 -13.57 27.87 44.32
CA LEU A 844 -12.58 28.13 45.35
C LEU A 844 -11.18 28.38 44.76
N PHE A 845 -10.84 27.69 43.68
CA PHE A 845 -9.58 27.90 42.98
C PHE A 845 -9.49 29.27 42.31
N LEU A 846 -10.59 29.79 41.72
CA LEU A 846 -10.63 31.14 41.14
C LEU A 846 -10.31 32.21 42.20
N ASN A 847 -10.95 32.10 43.38
CA ASN A 847 -10.67 32.98 44.51
C ASN A 847 -9.21 32.86 44.99
N SER A 848 -8.65 31.66 44.95
CA SER A 848 -7.23 31.44 45.30
C SER A 848 -6.28 32.12 44.31
N VAL A 849 -6.59 32.09 43.01
CA VAL A 849 -5.85 32.82 41.96
C VAL A 849 -5.90 34.33 42.18
N GLU A 850 -7.07 34.88 42.49
CA GLU A 850 -7.26 36.32 42.77
C GLU A 850 -6.52 36.77 44.03
N LYS A 851 -6.68 36.04 45.14
CA LYS A 851 -5.97 36.33 46.40
C LYS A 851 -4.46 36.20 46.27
N GLY A 852 -4.00 35.21 45.51
CA GLY A 852 -2.59 35.00 45.19
C GLY A 852 -2.05 35.96 44.14
N ARG A 853 -2.88 36.87 43.58
CA ARG A 853 -2.52 37.86 42.56
C ARG A 853 -1.85 37.24 41.32
N GLY A 854 -2.19 35.99 41.02
CA GLY A 854 -1.58 35.23 39.93
C GLY A 854 -0.15 34.71 40.17
N ASP A 855 0.39 34.80 41.39
CA ASP A 855 1.68 34.17 41.73
C ASP A 855 1.47 32.72 42.19
N LEU A 856 2.21 31.76 41.60
CA LEU A 856 2.01 30.33 41.88
C LEU A 856 2.27 29.95 43.35
N GLN A 857 3.24 30.59 44.00
CA GLN A 857 3.60 30.26 45.38
C GLN A 857 2.59 30.86 46.37
N GLU A 858 2.10 32.06 46.11
CA GLU A 858 1.03 32.66 46.89
C GLU A 858 -0.29 31.91 46.72
N ILE A 859 -0.64 31.49 45.50
CA ILE A 859 -1.81 30.63 45.23
C ILE A 859 -1.73 29.35 46.07
N TYR A 860 -0.56 28.70 46.08
CA TYR A 860 -0.33 27.51 46.90
C TYR A 860 -0.52 27.77 48.40
N ASN A 861 -0.01 28.89 48.91
CA ASN A 861 -0.18 29.27 50.31
C ASN A 861 -1.66 29.51 50.64
N VAL A 862 -2.42 30.15 49.74
CA VAL A 862 -3.87 30.36 49.91
C VAL A 862 -4.62 29.03 49.92
N ILE A 863 -4.27 28.09 49.04
CA ILE A 863 -4.84 26.73 49.02
C ILE A 863 -4.61 26.03 50.37
N LEU A 864 -3.38 26.07 50.89
CA LEU A 864 -3.05 25.45 52.19
C LEU A 864 -3.76 26.11 53.38
N ASN A 865 -4.03 27.42 53.31
CA ASN A 865 -4.81 28.12 54.34
C ASN A 865 -6.29 27.71 54.33
N ASN A 866 -6.82 27.29 53.18
CA ASN A 866 -8.19 26.81 53.05
C ASN A 866 -8.35 25.35 53.51
N GLY A 867 -7.28 24.54 53.50
CA GLY A 867 -7.30 23.17 54.03
C GLY A 867 -6.10 22.32 53.60
N LYS A 868 -6.13 21.01 53.89
CA LYS A 868 -5.01 20.09 53.58
C LYS A 868 -5.24 19.38 52.24
N LEU A 869 -4.20 19.30 51.41
CA LEU A 869 -4.23 18.58 50.14
C LEU A 869 -4.53 17.08 50.31
N SER A 870 -5.50 16.57 49.54
CA SER A 870 -5.84 15.14 49.46
C SER A 870 -5.05 14.40 48.38
N ASP A 871 -4.58 15.10 47.34
CA ASP A 871 -3.86 14.55 46.19
C ASP A 871 -2.55 15.28 45.84
N ASP A 872 -1.87 14.78 44.81
CA ASP A 872 -0.77 15.46 44.13
C ASP A 872 -1.27 16.80 43.54
N LEU A 873 -0.46 17.86 43.62
CA LEU A 873 -0.80 19.19 43.11
C LEU A 873 0.23 19.64 42.07
N SER A 874 -0.26 19.99 40.89
CA SER A 874 0.55 20.58 39.83
C SER A 874 -0.16 21.79 39.25
N LEU A 875 0.59 22.87 39.03
CA LEU A 875 0.12 24.07 38.36
C LEU A 875 1.13 24.50 37.29
N ILE A 876 0.63 24.92 36.13
CA ILE A 876 1.35 25.63 35.09
C ILE A 876 0.73 27.02 34.98
N ARG A 877 1.58 28.06 35.00
CA ARG A 877 1.22 29.43 34.65
C ARG A 877 1.84 29.81 33.32
N LEU A 878 1.01 30.22 32.37
CA LEU A 878 1.41 30.77 31.07
C LEU A 878 1.11 32.26 31.08
N SER A 879 2.13 33.11 31.00
CA SER A 879 1.95 34.57 30.93
C SER A 879 2.36 35.09 29.56
N PHE A 880 1.48 35.82 28.89
CA PHE A 880 1.78 36.42 27.60
C PHE A 880 2.23 37.87 27.80
N THR A 881 3.52 38.14 27.57
CA THR A 881 4.10 39.48 27.72
C THR A 881 3.94 40.32 26.46
N GLY A 882 3.91 39.66 25.29
CA GLY A 882 3.71 40.28 23.99
C GLY A 882 4.58 41.53 23.80
N ASN A 883 5.90 41.37 23.58
CA ASN A 883 6.76 42.52 23.32
C ASN A 883 6.24 43.29 22.10
N GLY A 884 5.68 44.47 22.40
CA GLY A 884 4.87 45.24 21.49
C GLY A 884 5.61 45.66 20.23
N LYS A 885 5.22 45.08 19.09
CA LYS A 885 5.21 45.82 17.82
C LYS A 885 3.90 46.59 17.69
N GLN A 886 3.70 47.55 18.59
CA GLN A 886 2.87 48.72 18.32
C GLN A 886 3.65 49.98 18.74
N GLN A 887 4.69 50.29 17.98
CA GLN A 887 4.88 51.68 17.59
C GLN A 887 4.40 51.81 16.15
N ILE A 888 3.15 52.25 15.99
CA ILE A 888 2.70 52.85 14.74
C ILE A 888 2.35 54.30 15.06
N PRO A 889 3.24 55.27 14.81
CA PRO A 889 2.81 56.63 14.57
C PRO A 889 2.52 56.77 13.07
N GLN A 890 1.24 56.80 12.68
CA GLN A 890 0.74 57.44 11.45
C GLN A 890 -0.80 57.41 11.40
N ASP A 891 -1.43 58.24 12.24
CA ASP A 891 -2.90 58.42 12.25
C ASP A 891 -3.45 58.82 10.87
N GLU A 892 -2.67 59.57 10.06
CA GLU A 892 -3.05 59.96 8.70
C GLU A 892 -3.20 58.77 7.75
N LYS A 893 -2.24 57.82 7.73
CA LYS A 893 -2.35 56.63 6.86
C LYS A 893 -3.53 55.77 7.25
N ARG A 894 -3.80 55.64 8.56
CA ARG A 894 -4.93 54.86 9.06
C ARG A 894 -6.27 55.51 8.72
N GLN A 895 -6.37 56.84 8.81
CA GLN A 895 -7.54 57.58 8.36
C GLN A 895 -7.76 57.42 6.85
N ARG A 896 -6.70 57.54 6.05
CA ARG A 896 -6.77 57.34 4.59
C ARG A 896 -7.21 55.92 4.21
N ILE A 897 -6.66 54.89 4.86
CA ILE A 897 -7.09 53.49 4.63
C ILE A 897 -8.57 53.31 5.01
N LYS A 898 -9.04 53.90 6.12
CA LYS A 898 -10.46 53.85 6.49
C LYS A 898 -11.36 54.53 5.45
N GLU A 899 -10.96 55.68 4.91
CA GLU A 899 -11.67 56.36 3.82
C GLU A 899 -11.72 55.50 2.56
N LEU A 900 -10.59 54.93 2.13
CA LEU A 900 -10.52 54.05 0.97
C LEU A 900 -11.38 52.80 1.13
N LEU A 901 -11.40 52.19 2.33
CA LEU A 901 -12.27 51.05 2.63
C LEU A 901 -13.76 51.43 2.62
N ARG A 902 -14.12 52.64 3.08
CA ARG A 902 -15.49 53.15 2.99
C ARG A 902 -15.90 53.36 1.54
N ASN A 903 -15.07 54.04 0.76
CA ASN A 903 -15.31 54.32 -0.66
C ASN A 903 -15.44 53.00 -1.45
N ALA A 904 -14.54 52.04 -1.23
CA ALA A 904 -14.60 50.70 -1.84
C ALA A 904 -15.91 49.97 -1.52
N LYS A 905 -16.43 50.12 -0.29
CA LYS A 905 -17.69 49.50 0.12
C LYS A 905 -18.90 50.17 -0.55
N GLU A 906 -18.90 51.50 -0.65
CA GLU A 906 -19.96 52.28 -1.29
C GLU A 906 -20.03 52.00 -2.80
N THR A 907 -18.91 52.04 -3.52
CA THR A 907 -18.87 51.72 -4.96
C THR A 907 -19.23 50.26 -5.24
N PHE A 908 -18.81 49.33 -4.37
CA PHE A 908 -19.21 47.92 -4.46
C PHE A 908 -20.71 47.68 -4.28
N LEU A 909 -21.38 48.48 -3.43
CA LEU A 909 -22.84 48.46 -3.27
C LEU A 909 -23.55 49.02 -4.51
N ASN A 910 -22.97 50.04 -5.14
CA ASN A 910 -23.44 50.65 -6.39
C ASN A 910 -23.15 49.80 -7.65
N LYS A 911 -22.63 48.58 -7.48
CA LYS A 911 -22.24 47.62 -8.53
C LYS A 911 -21.05 48.05 -9.40
N ASP A 912 -20.31 49.10 -9.02
CA ASP A 912 -19.06 49.44 -9.70
C ASP A 912 -17.89 48.66 -9.08
N THR A 913 -17.63 47.48 -9.64
CA THR A 913 -16.59 46.57 -9.14
C THR A 913 -15.18 46.94 -9.54
N GLN A 914 -14.98 47.76 -10.57
CA GLN A 914 -13.63 48.17 -10.98
C GLN A 914 -13.12 49.31 -10.11
N GLU A 915 -13.97 50.29 -9.80
CA GLU A 915 -13.62 51.38 -8.90
C GLU A 915 -13.44 50.90 -7.45
N ALA A 916 -14.25 49.94 -7.01
CA ALA A 916 -14.04 49.27 -5.73
C ALA A 916 -12.69 48.53 -5.64
N LEU A 917 -12.22 47.94 -6.75
CA LEU A 917 -10.93 47.27 -6.80
C LEU A 917 -9.78 48.27 -6.69
N SER A 918 -9.84 49.40 -7.40
CA SER A 918 -8.79 50.43 -7.34
C SER A 918 -8.61 51.01 -5.95
N TYR A 919 -9.72 51.25 -5.21
CA TYR A 919 -9.62 51.72 -3.81
C TYR A 919 -8.99 50.68 -2.88
N LEU A 920 -9.24 49.39 -3.10
CA LEU A 920 -8.62 48.32 -2.30
C LEU A 920 -7.13 48.14 -2.64
N GLU A 921 -6.75 48.27 -3.91
CA GLU A 921 -5.34 48.24 -4.35
C GLU A 921 -4.56 49.44 -3.80
N GLU A 922 -5.16 50.64 -3.79
CA GLU A 922 -4.58 51.82 -3.13
C GLU A 922 -4.40 51.56 -1.62
N ALA A 923 -5.42 51.00 -0.96
CA ALA A 923 -5.35 50.68 0.46
C ALA A 923 -4.27 49.63 0.79
N GLU A 924 -4.10 48.60 -0.05
CA GLU A 924 -3.05 47.58 0.12
C GLU A 924 -1.65 48.13 -0.14
N SER A 925 -1.51 49.08 -1.06
CA SER A 925 -0.23 49.75 -1.32
C SER A 925 0.24 50.62 -0.14
N LEU A 926 -0.70 51.15 0.65
CA LEU A 926 -0.41 51.96 1.85
C LEU A 926 0.06 51.12 3.03
N ASP A 927 -0.66 50.02 3.34
CA ASP A 927 -0.20 49.00 4.29
C ASP A 927 -0.84 47.63 3.99
N SER A 928 -0.01 46.69 3.55
CA SER A 928 -0.44 45.35 3.17
C SER A 928 -0.78 44.45 4.37
N ARG A 929 -0.51 44.90 5.60
CA ARG A 929 -0.72 44.13 6.85
C ARG A 929 -2.06 44.39 7.51
N VAL A 930 -2.94 45.18 6.88
CA VAL A 930 -4.27 45.51 7.42
C VAL A 930 -5.26 44.38 7.09
N PRO A 931 -5.78 43.63 8.09
CA PRO A 931 -6.67 42.50 7.85
C PRO A 931 -7.99 42.91 7.16
N GLU A 932 -8.51 44.10 7.46
CA GLU A 932 -9.76 44.59 6.88
C GLU A 932 -9.67 44.77 5.36
N VAL A 933 -8.50 45.17 4.84
CA VAL A 933 -8.25 45.29 3.39
C VAL A 933 -8.37 43.92 2.74
N LYS A 934 -7.69 42.91 3.28
CA LYS A 934 -7.76 41.52 2.80
C LYS A 934 -9.19 40.98 2.87
N LYS A 935 -9.93 41.25 3.97
CA LYS A 935 -11.32 40.82 4.13
C LYS A 935 -12.25 41.41 3.07
N ASN A 936 -12.04 42.66 2.65
CA ASN A 936 -12.80 43.29 1.58
C ASN A 936 -12.42 42.74 0.19
N PHE A 937 -11.14 42.46 -0.08
CA PHE A 937 -10.72 41.74 -1.29
C PHE A 937 -11.39 40.36 -1.41
N ILE A 938 -11.44 39.60 -0.31
CA ILE A 938 -12.12 38.29 -0.28
C ILE A 938 -13.59 38.45 -0.68
N LYS A 939 -14.32 39.40 -0.07
CA LYS A 939 -15.73 39.66 -0.42
C LYS A 939 -15.90 40.07 -1.89
N LEU A 940 -15.03 40.94 -2.39
CA LEU A 940 -15.04 41.39 -3.79
C LEU A 940 -14.82 40.22 -4.76
N PHE A 941 -13.75 39.45 -4.57
CA PHE A 941 -13.42 38.33 -5.45
C PHE A 941 -14.42 37.17 -5.37
N LEU A 942 -15.03 36.92 -4.21
CA LEU A 942 -16.14 35.98 -4.10
C LEU A 942 -17.36 36.41 -4.94
N LYS A 943 -17.71 37.71 -4.94
CA LYS A 943 -18.82 38.24 -5.76
C LYS A 943 -18.47 38.23 -7.26
N LEU A 944 -17.22 38.51 -7.61
CA LEU A 944 -16.68 38.40 -8.97
C LEU A 944 -16.50 36.95 -9.44
N LYS A 945 -16.66 35.96 -8.55
CA LYS A 945 -16.41 34.53 -8.80
C LYS A 945 -14.95 34.22 -9.18
N ASP A 946 -14.01 35.11 -8.87
CA ASP A 946 -12.57 34.83 -8.95
C ASP A 946 -12.13 34.07 -7.69
N TYR A 947 -12.43 32.78 -7.69
CA TYR A 947 -12.17 31.92 -6.53
C TYR A 947 -10.67 31.72 -6.26
N GLN A 948 -9.81 31.86 -7.27
CA GLN A 948 -8.37 31.67 -7.11
C GLN A 948 -7.76 32.83 -6.30
N LYS A 949 -8.11 34.08 -6.64
CA LYS A 949 -7.70 35.24 -5.84
C LYS A 949 -8.37 35.22 -4.47
N ALA A 950 -9.66 34.90 -4.38
CA ALA A 950 -10.36 34.81 -3.10
C ALA A 950 -9.69 33.83 -2.14
N ALA A 951 -9.27 32.65 -2.61
CA ALA A 951 -8.57 31.66 -1.79
C ALA A 951 -7.20 32.16 -1.31
N ARG A 952 -6.43 32.84 -2.18
CA ARG A 952 -5.13 33.43 -1.82
C ARG A 952 -5.29 34.51 -0.75
N TYR A 953 -6.20 35.46 -0.95
CA TYR A 953 -6.43 36.54 0.02
C TYR A 953 -6.99 36.01 1.35
N ALA A 954 -7.79 34.92 1.32
CA ALA A 954 -8.26 34.26 2.54
C ALA A 954 -7.12 33.57 3.31
N GLU A 955 -6.16 32.95 2.60
CA GLU A 955 -4.95 32.39 3.21
C GLU A 955 -4.08 33.50 3.84
N ASP A 956 -3.90 34.62 3.15
CA ASP A 956 -3.13 35.76 3.66
C ASP A 956 -3.80 36.42 4.87
N TYR A 957 -5.14 36.61 4.83
CA TYR A 957 -5.91 37.08 5.99
C TYR A 957 -5.79 36.13 7.17
N PHE A 958 -5.92 34.82 6.93
CA PHE A 958 -5.85 33.83 8.00
C PHE A 958 -4.48 33.84 8.71
N LYS A 959 -3.39 34.09 7.99
CA LYS A 959 -2.07 34.27 8.62
C LYS A 959 -2.08 35.46 9.58
N MET A 960 -2.75 36.56 9.24
CA MET A 960 -2.81 37.74 10.09
C MET A 960 -3.76 37.57 11.28
N ASN A 961 -4.89 36.90 11.05
CA ASN A 961 -5.91 36.67 12.06
C ASN A 961 -6.34 35.19 12.15
N PRO A 962 -5.50 34.30 12.72
CA PRO A 962 -5.79 32.87 12.76
C PRO A 962 -6.97 32.46 13.64
N ILE A 963 -7.51 33.35 14.50
CA ILE A 963 -8.64 33.04 15.38
C ILE A 963 -9.99 33.01 14.62
N ASP A 964 -10.10 33.71 13.49
CA ASP A 964 -11.35 33.85 12.72
C ASP A 964 -11.72 32.53 12.03
N SER A 965 -12.54 31.70 12.67
CA SER A 965 -12.96 30.40 12.13
C SER A 965 -13.76 30.51 10.81
N GLU A 966 -14.56 31.56 10.64
CA GLU A 966 -15.38 31.75 9.44
C GLU A 966 -14.52 31.89 8.18
N ILE A 967 -13.32 32.49 8.29
CA ILE A 967 -12.43 32.59 7.15
C ILE A 967 -11.88 31.23 6.70
N LEU A 968 -11.78 30.23 7.58
CA LEU A 968 -11.38 28.88 7.17
C LEU A 968 -12.44 28.24 6.26
N TYR A 969 -13.72 28.46 6.55
CA TYR A 969 -14.80 28.03 5.66
C TYR A 969 -14.68 28.72 4.30
N VAL A 970 -14.49 30.04 4.29
CA VAL A 970 -14.35 30.83 3.06
C VAL A 970 -13.13 30.39 2.25
N ALA A 971 -11.98 30.20 2.89
CA ALA A 971 -10.76 29.71 2.27
C ALA A 971 -10.96 28.32 1.65
N SER A 972 -11.61 27.41 2.39
CA SER A 972 -11.93 26.07 1.90
C SER A 972 -12.89 26.10 0.71
N PHE A 973 -13.97 26.87 0.81
CA PHE A 973 -14.98 27.00 -0.24
C PHE A 973 -14.38 27.59 -1.52
N ALA A 974 -13.62 28.69 -1.40
CA ALA A 974 -12.94 29.32 -2.53
C ALA A 974 -11.90 28.38 -3.15
N ALA A 975 -11.05 27.73 -2.34
CA ALA A 975 -10.05 26.78 -2.83
C ALA A 975 -10.70 25.60 -3.59
N ARG A 976 -11.83 25.08 -3.10
CA ARG A 976 -12.58 24.02 -3.77
C ARG A 976 -13.11 24.48 -5.13
N LYS A 977 -13.72 25.67 -5.20
CA LYS A 977 -14.22 26.24 -6.45
C LYS A 977 -13.11 26.59 -7.44
N ALA A 978 -11.91 26.90 -6.95
CA ALA A 978 -10.71 27.11 -7.76
C ALA A 978 -10.01 25.79 -8.19
N GLY A 979 -10.53 24.61 -7.83
CA GLY A 979 -9.93 23.31 -8.16
C GLY A 979 -8.72 22.92 -7.28
N GLN A 980 -8.40 23.70 -6.25
CA GLN A 980 -7.30 23.44 -5.32
C GLN A 980 -7.74 22.48 -4.19
N ILE A 981 -8.14 21.26 -4.57
CA ILE A 981 -8.83 20.30 -3.70
C ILE A 981 -8.03 19.95 -2.43
N ARG A 982 -6.69 19.82 -2.53
CA ARG A 982 -5.84 19.49 -1.36
C ARG A 982 -5.84 20.60 -0.30
N LYS A 983 -5.75 21.87 -0.73
CA LYS A 983 -5.84 23.03 0.18
C LYS A 983 -7.24 23.16 0.77
N ALA A 984 -8.26 22.97 -0.06
CA ALA A 984 -9.64 23.00 0.39
C ALA A 984 -9.91 21.97 1.50
N LEU A 985 -9.39 20.75 1.34
CA LEU A 985 -9.47 19.68 2.33
C LEU A 985 -8.77 20.05 3.64
N ASP A 986 -7.56 20.63 3.57
CA ASP A 986 -6.82 21.07 4.76
C ASP A 986 -7.60 22.11 5.57
N PHE A 987 -8.04 23.21 4.94
CA PHE A 987 -8.81 24.25 5.62
C PHE A 987 -10.13 23.73 6.20
N SER A 988 -10.82 22.85 5.47
CA SER A 988 -12.10 22.29 5.91
C SER A 988 -11.95 21.35 7.11
N GLU A 989 -10.91 20.52 7.13
CA GLU A 989 -10.58 19.67 8.27
C GLU A 989 -10.15 20.49 9.48
N ARG A 990 -9.38 21.56 9.28
CA ARG A 990 -8.99 22.47 10.37
C ARG A 990 -10.20 23.16 11.00
N LEU A 991 -11.14 23.62 10.18
CA LEU A 991 -12.40 24.16 10.70
C LEU A 991 -13.23 23.10 11.42
N ARG A 992 -13.28 21.87 10.91
CA ARG A 992 -13.98 20.77 11.60
C ARG A 992 -13.38 20.49 12.98
N LEU A 993 -12.07 20.64 13.15
CA LEU A 993 -11.42 20.50 14.45
C LEU A 993 -11.78 21.64 15.40
N ARG A 994 -12.08 22.85 14.94
CA ARG A 994 -12.48 23.96 15.81
C ARG A 994 -13.98 23.94 16.11
N GLU A 995 -14.78 23.76 15.07
CA GLU A 995 -16.24 23.84 15.09
C GLU A 995 -16.86 22.61 14.39
N PRO A 996 -16.94 21.46 15.08
CA PRO A 996 -17.50 20.23 14.52
C PRO A 996 -18.96 20.37 14.07
N SER A 997 -19.72 21.29 14.68
CA SER A 997 -21.13 21.54 14.40
C SER A 997 -21.37 22.51 13.23
N HIS A 998 -20.31 23.01 12.56
CA HIS A 998 -20.45 23.98 11.49
C HIS A 998 -21.01 23.35 10.19
N ILE A 999 -22.33 23.32 10.05
CA ILE A 999 -23.10 22.62 9.00
C ILE A 999 -22.59 22.95 7.58
N LYS A 1000 -22.35 24.24 7.27
CA LYS A 1000 -21.88 24.65 5.93
C LYS A 1000 -20.51 24.04 5.59
N ASN A 1001 -19.66 23.85 6.59
CA ASN A 1001 -18.34 23.25 6.41
C ASN A 1001 -18.46 21.74 6.22
N LEU A 1002 -19.34 21.06 6.97
CA LEU A 1002 -19.58 19.62 6.79
C LEU A 1002 -20.10 19.31 5.38
N ALA A 1003 -21.06 20.10 4.87
CA ALA A 1003 -21.54 19.95 3.50
C ALA A 1003 -20.40 20.17 2.48
N ASN A 1004 -19.59 21.22 2.67
CA ASN A 1004 -18.44 21.51 1.81
C ASN A 1004 -17.38 20.40 1.88
N LEU A 1005 -17.09 19.87 3.06
CA LEU A 1005 -16.13 18.79 3.31
C LEU A 1005 -16.57 17.48 2.66
N ALA A 1006 -17.85 17.13 2.76
CA ALA A 1006 -18.41 15.97 2.08
C ALA A 1006 -18.25 16.08 0.56
N GLU A 1007 -18.51 17.25 -0.04
CA GLU A 1007 -18.25 17.48 -1.47
C GLU A 1007 -16.77 17.33 -1.83
N ILE A 1008 -15.86 17.81 -0.97
CA ILE A 1008 -14.41 17.65 -1.15
C ILE A 1008 -14.02 16.17 -1.12
N TYR A 1009 -14.56 15.39 -0.18
CA TYR A 1009 -14.29 13.96 -0.09
C TYR A 1009 -14.83 13.18 -1.30
N ILE A 1010 -16.02 13.55 -1.82
CA ILE A 1010 -16.54 13.03 -3.09
C ILE A 1010 -15.57 13.35 -4.24
N ALA A 1011 -15.05 14.58 -4.32
CA ALA A 1011 -14.10 14.98 -5.35
C ALA A 1011 -12.77 14.21 -5.29
N VAL A 1012 -12.30 13.85 -4.09
CA VAL A 1012 -11.10 13.01 -3.87
C VAL A 1012 -11.43 11.51 -4.01
N LYS A 1013 -12.68 11.13 -4.28
CA LYS A 1013 -13.18 9.75 -4.38
C LYS A 1013 -13.10 8.95 -3.08
N ASN A 1014 -13.12 9.62 -1.93
CA ASN A 1014 -13.22 8.96 -0.62
C ASN A 1014 -14.68 8.95 -0.16
N PHE A 1015 -15.47 8.05 -0.74
CA PHE A 1015 -16.92 8.00 -0.54
C PHE A 1015 -17.32 7.60 0.89
N ASP A 1016 -16.54 6.74 1.55
CA ASP A 1016 -16.82 6.30 2.93
C ASP A 1016 -16.71 7.46 3.91
N ARG A 1017 -15.65 8.27 3.78
CA ARG A 1017 -15.51 9.52 4.56
C ARG A 1017 -16.64 10.48 4.22
N ALA A 1018 -16.97 10.67 2.94
CA ALA A 1018 -18.05 11.57 2.55
C ALA A 1018 -19.39 11.17 3.18
N ASP A 1019 -19.72 9.87 3.20
CA ASP A 1019 -20.93 9.33 3.84
C ASP A 1019 -20.94 9.58 5.35
N SER A 1020 -19.81 9.32 6.04
CA SER A 1020 -19.68 9.60 7.47
C SER A 1020 -19.87 11.09 7.79
N ILE A 1021 -19.25 12.00 7.03
CA ILE A 1021 -19.42 13.45 7.23
C ILE A 1021 -20.87 13.88 6.99
N LEU A 1022 -21.53 13.32 5.97
CA LEU A 1022 -22.94 13.64 5.68
C LEU A 1022 -23.86 13.16 6.79
N LYS A 1023 -23.61 11.97 7.37
CA LYS A 1023 -24.38 11.49 8.54
C LYS A 1023 -24.26 12.45 9.72
N ASP A 1024 -23.05 12.95 10.00
CA ASP A 1024 -22.83 13.97 11.03
C ASP A 1024 -23.64 15.25 10.71
N ALA A 1025 -23.60 15.72 9.46
CA ALA A 1025 -24.32 16.92 9.03
C ALA A 1025 -25.85 16.76 9.11
N ILE A 1026 -26.38 15.60 8.68
CA ILE A 1026 -27.81 15.27 8.72
C ILE A 1026 -28.30 15.16 10.15
N ARG A 1027 -27.49 14.62 11.08
CA ARG A 1027 -27.83 14.54 12.50
C ARG A 1027 -28.01 15.92 13.13
N LEU A 1028 -27.22 16.92 12.68
CA LEU A 1028 -27.30 18.29 13.16
C LEU A 1028 -28.50 19.06 12.58
N ASP A 1029 -28.72 18.96 11.27
CA ASP A 1029 -29.85 19.59 10.59
C ASP A 1029 -30.37 18.70 9.43
N PRO A 1030 -31.38 17.86 9.70
CA PRO A 1030 -31.92 16.94 8.70
C PRO A 1030 -32.61 17.62 7.51
N LYS A 1031 -33.02 18.90 7.65
CA LYS A 1031 -33.78 19.63 6.63
C LYS A 1031 -32.90 20.57 5.79
N ASN A 1032 -31.59 20.57 6.01
CA ASN A 1032 -30.68 21.47 5.32
C ASN A 1032 -30.59 21.17 3.82
N GLU A 1033 -31.06 22.08 2.97
CA GLU A 1033 -31.07 21.90 1.51
C GLU A 1033 -29.67 21.60 0.93
N ALA A 1034 -28.63 22.26 1.46
CA ALA A 1034 -27.26 22.06 0.97
C ALA A 1034 -26.75 20.64 1.28
N VAL A 1035 -27.04 20.13 2.48
CA VAL A 1035 -26.65 18.77 2.90
C VAL A 1035 -27.37 17.71 2.06
N LEU A 1036 -28.69 17.84 1.89
CA LEU A 1036 -29.51 16.92 1.08
C LEU A 1036 -29.06 16.88 -0.39
N LYS A 1037 -28.67 18.03 -0.95
CA LYS A 1037 -28.13 18.10 -2.31
C LYS A 1037 -26.83 17.31 -2.45
N VAL A 1038 -25.95 17.38 -1.47
CA VAL A 1038 -24.66 16.65 -1.46
C VAL A 1038 -24.88 15.16 -1.21
N GLU A 1039 -25.85 14.78 -0.38
CA GLU A 1039 -26.26 13.40 -0.19
C GLU A 1039 -26.78 12.77 -1.51
N GLY A 1040 -27.64 13.50 -2.24
CA GLY A 1040 -28.11 13.08 -3.56
C GLY A 1040 -26.96 12.92 -4.57
N LEU A 1041 -25.96 13.80 -4.51
CA LEU A 1041 -24.75 13.70 -5.32
C LEU A 1041 -23.96 12.42 -4.99
N LEU A 1042 -23.74 12.12 -3.71
CA LEU A 1042 -23.03 10.91 -3.27
C LEU A 1042 -23.77 9.64 -3.73
N LYS A 1043 -25.09 9.56 -3.53
CA LYS A 1043 -25.92 8.42 -3.98
C LYS A 1043 -25.79 8.19 -5.49
N LYS A 1044 -25.77 9.26 -6.30
CA LYS A 1044 -25.57 9.16 -7.75
C LYS A 1044 -24.21 8.56 -8.12
N TYR A 1045 -23.15 8.90 -7.40
CA TYR A 1045 -21.82 8.32 -7.63
C TYR A 1045 -21.75 6.85 -7.18
N LEU A 1046 -22.32 6.52 -6.02
CA LEU A 1046 -22.39 5.14 -5.53
C LEU A 1046 -23.18 4.22 -6.48
N ASN A 1047 -24.33 4.69 -6.99
CA ASN A 1047 -25.14 3.93 -7.95
C ASN A 1047 -24.45 3.74 -9.31
N ARG A 1048 -23.62 4.71 -9.75
CA ARG A 1048 -22.80 4.55 -10.96
C ARG A 1048 -21.70 3.51 -10.77
N LEU A 1049 -21.13 3.40 -9.57
CA LEU A 1049 -20.14 2.38 -9.25
C LEU A 1049 -20.77 0.99 -9.13
N SER A 1050 -21.97 0.87 -8.56
CA SER A 1050 -22.69 -0.41 -8.49
C SER A 1050 -23.14 -0.91 -9.87
N ASN A 1051 -23.55 0.00 -10.76
CA ASN A 1051 -24.00 -0.34 -12.11
C ASN A 1051 -22.86 -0.41 -13.14
N GLY A 1052 -21.62 -0.14 -12.73
CA GLY A 1052 -20.41 -0.16 -13.56
C GLY A 1052 -19.57 -1.44 -13.42
N ASN A 1053 -20.00 -2.40 -12.58
CA ASN A 1053 -19.52 -3.78 -12.63
C ASN A 1053 -20.41 -4.57 -13.59
N GLY A 1054 -20.22 -4.35 -14.89
CA GLY A 1054 -20.80 -5.10 -15.99
C GLY A 1054 -19.74 -5.39 -17.03
#